data_AF-A0A6N8JA29-F1
#
_entry.id   AF-A0A6N8JA29-F1
#
_cell.length_a   1.000
_cell.length_b   1.000
_cell.length_c   1.000
_cell.angle_alpha   90.00
_cell.angle_beta   90.00
_cell.angle_gamma   90.00
#
_symmetry.space_group_name_H-M   'P 1'
#
loop_
_entity.id
_entity.type
_entity.pdbx_description
1 polymer ?
#
loop_
_entity_poly.entity_id
_entity_poly.type
_entity_poly.pdbx_seq_one_letter_code
_entity_poly.pdbx_strand_id
1 'polypeptide(L)'
;MSSEQSSQTPGQGQLYIFHTDLSDKLPGEDYWVYIAGKKYPLAEHTPETRANARKQFPSLQLFKDSQLTHYTGQPVEVPHGSVIRYSIRHQNKTKTLPGKNGIHHVAILVTPEKSANTAANNRQPAVKSHVTHYVETAKTLISHHCDLNSMDAATADCIQEHMDQFKAANTYSLINNLATAMASAGPPATDSGWARYVDFNAGKLGMQQTLVPTDDIMQIAGDAMTAVLISTKNDLRLKGACWHAQTGNSVQSAGENIAKEQGVYLPENIKSHISKDDNWTAALADTTETYGLQASIKVVDSGNRQVELTLDNYYIRCLGAYIQFLDANGNPMSTPNWYPDDGELASEVMNAVKLDRDDLRYLGWVSAVDTIKGVIDAGVPGELVVKLTFPEGAVSANIYGGGFGIGCLSFGKGMAIGAITTSLVNFVIPAFFMGFGVAAQTYKPLYQFLKEPKVIAAAATLGLVYFGGEIGYDGIANKQIDWSAISSAGQILFDIGLSSLLEWCEEQMSEEVIEDAIPFAGWVVLAINIAADVIQMSQTIIELVNCPYMIPNSISTTITSSLTIHPDPRHGAFPAVPSGSRASYIAKMIYQEQNRAAVTSEPVPLDPSNYPPVLNTSFSNTLGGKVKFEVDFYIDNWMAGKATTGVLENNEAITANITMYLLQKPIPLDSNSIYQHTAILGYNGQYSWMSQSQPPTATLANANNSQNGNAISEWMGLAISQRYGMVGLSYKAAGLGITDCSNQSPGQLYAFLNVDIPGIAMTDVKFPTCAFSGLSQLAYDCFPPKFLMQNGMFQVDKNGNPEPDPAYPDLGSYYIDPRKAGNDPYQDGGYHLRKVNLDDKSGIFDMSTGQNSYGRFQYFPDAITLHPGKHAIGVNKKNCKMMITPLAPDGGLADGDIPIALTFAGKALDYNGSNGRAGLLFTPVAITCSYDGTILVLEQLISNDLNLARIQAFDLNGKPVSCFSNNNNPSPTLSLPENVTYLDLVAVGDNLSTFLFVLYYSNAGDAPGDYSMTIYQYGKNAPAGNLLVTTPNVPAAAINVDMWHTMYTLNWQMTQDGSGNNAGPGGRTVPSASEWLPPVPKH
;
A
#
# COMPACT_ATOMS: atom_id res chain seq x y z
N MET A 1 -8.82 -54.82 8.20
CA MET A 1 -8.52 -55.96 7.29
C MET A 1 -8.21 -55.39 5.91
N SER A 2 -7.49 -56.14 5.05
CA SER A 2 -7.20 -55.82 3.64
C SER A 2 -6.83 -54.36 3.33
N SER A 3 -5.56 -54.02 3.54
CA SER A 3 -4.94 -52.84 2.91
C SER A 3 -4.67 -53.14 1.43
N GLU A 4 -5.39 -52.49 0.51
CA GLU A 4 -5.03 -52.53 -0.91
C GLU A 4 -3.77 -51.68 -1.15
N GLN A 5 -2.61 -52.34 -1.19
CA GLN A 5 -1.39 -51.73 -1.74
C GLN A 5 -1.57 -51.57 -3.25
N SER A 6 -1.96 -50.37 -3.69
CA SER A 6 -1.90 -50.01 -5.11
C SER A 6 -0.42 -49.92 -5.52
N SER A 7 0.06 -50.97 -6.20
CA SER A 7 1.45 -51.11 -6.60
C SER A 7 1.80 -50.17 -7.76
N GLN A 8 1.90 -48.87 -7.48
CA GLN A 8 2.47 -47.91 -8.42
C GLN A 8 3.92 -48.33 -8.73
N THR A 9 4.17 -48.69 -9.98
CA THR A 9 5.53 -48.94 -10.46
C THR A 9 6.31 -47.62 -10.37
N PRO A 10 7.52 -47.58 -9.76
CA PRO A 10 8.26 -46.33 -9.60
C PRO A 10 8.54 -45.70 -10.97
N GLY A 11 8.03 -44.48 -11.16
CA GLY A 11 8.17 -43.77 -12.42
C GLY A 11 9.60 -43.27 -12.59
N GLN A 12 10.28 -43.73 -13.65
CA GLN A 12 11.62 -43.24 -14.02
C GLN A 12 11.66 -41.71 -14.07
N GLY A 13 12.70 -41.14 -13.47
CA GLY A 13 12.99 -39.72 -13.40
C GLY A 13 13.71 -39.19 -14.65
N GLN A 14 13.83 -37.87 -14.76
CA GLN A 14 14.60 -37.24 -15.82
C GLN A 14 16.10 -37.51 -15.63
N LEU A 15 16.75 -38.03 -16.66
CA LEU A 15 18.20 -38.29 -16.66
C LEU A 15 18.98 -37.03 -17.06
N TYR A 16 20.06 -36.72 -16.33
CA TYR A 16 20.98 -35.61 -16.59
C TYR A 16 22.43 -36.08 -16.57
N ILE A 17 23.28 -35.55 -17.46
CA ILE A 17 24.73 -35.49 -17.25
C ILE A 17 25.05 -34.07 -16.78
N PHE A 18 25.67 -33.99 -15.60
CA PHE A 18 26.16 -32.73 -15.05
C PHE A 18 27.57 -32.48 -15.55
N HIS A 19 27.82 -31.26 -15.99
CA HIS A 19 29.15 -30.71 -16.29
C HIS A 19 29.44 -29.59 -15.29
N THR A 20 30.71 -29.34 -14.98
CA THR A 20 31.07 -28.27 -14.03
C THR A 20 32.37 -27.56 -14.41
N ASP A 21 32.40 -26.26 -14.09
CA ASP A 21 33.66 -25.58 -13.80
C ASP A 21 34.19 -26.07 -12.44
N LEU A 22 35.50 -26.20 -12.36
CA LEU A 22 36.35 -26.65 -11.25
C LEU A 22 37.80 -26.29 -11.65
N SER A 23 37.99 -25.15 -12.34
CA SER A 23 39.30 -24.67 -12.79
C SER A 23 40.15 -24.12 -11.63
N ASP A 24 39.48 -23.75 -10.55
CA ASP A 24 39.95 -23.29 -9.25
C ASP A 24 39.93 -24.38 -8.16
N LYS A 25 39.82 -25.67 -8.54
CA LYS A 25 39.75 -26.81 -7.60
C LYS A 25 40.96 -26.92 -6.67
N LEU A 26 40.71 -27.36 -5.44
CA LEU A 26 41.75 -27.62 -4.45
C LEU A 26 42.62 -28.83 -4.87
N PRO A 27 43.96 -28.70 -4.93
CA PRO A 27 44.83 -29.79 -5.37
C PRO A 27 44.79 -31.03 -4.47
N GLY A 28 44.55 -32.19 -5.08
CA GLY A 28 44.59 -33.49 -4.42
C GLY A 28 43.27 -33.96 -3.79
N GLU A 29 42.18 -33.21 -3.97
CA GLU A 29 40.85 -33.53 -3.43
C GLU A 29 39.93 -34.19 -4.47
N ASP A 30 39.03 -35.06 -4.01
CA ASP A 30 38.08 -35.78 -4.86
C ASP A 30 36.74 -35.02 -4.90
N TYR A 31 36.13 -34.91 -6.08
CA TYR A 31 34.93 -34.10 -6.32
C TYR A 31 33.72 -34.94 -6.75
N TRP A 32 32.52 -34.55 -6.32
CA TRP A 32 31.25 -35.18 -6.73
C TRP A 32 30.09 -34.18 -6.79
N VAL A 33 29.07 -34.53 -7.58
CA VAL A 33 27.72 -33.94 -7.45
C VAL A 33 27.03 -34.62 -6.28
N TYR A 34 26.51 -33.85 -5.33
CA TYR A 34 25.54 -34.33 -4.35
C TYR A 34 24.16 -33.80 -4.74
N ILE A 35 23.21 -34.71 -5.00
CA ILE A 35 21.82 -34.39 -5.36
C ILE A 35 20.87 -35.50 -4.87
N ALA A 36 19.71 -35.10 -4.33
CA ALA A 36 18.65 -36.02 -3.87
C ALA A 36 19.18 -37.19 -3.01
N GLY A 37 20.02 -36.86 -2.02
CA GLY A 37 20.61 -37.83 -1.09
C GLY A 37 21.72 -38.73 -1.65
N LYS A 38 22.23 -38.46 -2.86
CA LYS A 38 23.17 -39.35 -3.56
C LYS A 38 24.42 -38.62 -4.07
N LYS A 39 25.56 -39.30 -3.97
CA LYS A 39 26.90 -38.83 -4.34
C LYS A 39 27.30 -39.43 -5.70
N TYR A 40 27.59 -38.58 -6.69
CA TYR A 40 27.97 -38.99 -8.05
C TYR A 40 29.35 -38.43 -8.43
N PRO A 41 30.40 -39.27 -8.51
CA PRO A 41 31.77 -38.81 -8.77
C PRO A 41 31.92 -38.03 -10.08
N LEU A 42 32.74 -36.98 -10.05
CA LEU A 42 33.09 -36.16 -11.20
C LEU A 42 34.41 -36.63 -11.83
N ALA A 43 34.38 -36.90 -13.13
CA ALA A 43 35.55 -37.25 -13.93
C ALA A 43 36.06 -36.01 -14.68
N GLU A 44 37.38 -35.83 -14.79
CA GLU A 44 37.98 -34.71 -15.52
C GLU A 44 37.77 -34.85 -17.04
N HIS A 45 37.45 -33.73 -17.69
CA HIS A 45 37.17 -33.67 -19.12
C HIS A 45 38.46 -33.59 -19.95
N THR A 46 38.78 -34.66 -20.66
CA THR A 46 39.74 -34.62 -21.79
C THR A 46 39.16 -33.85 -22.99
N PRO A 47 39.98 -33.33 -23.91
CA PRO A 47 39.49 -32.68 -25.15
C PRO A 47 38.55 -33.57 -25.97
N GLU A 48 38.79 -34.88 -26.01
CA GLU A 48 37.91 -35.84 -26.68
C GLU A 48 36.55 -35.95 -25.98
N THR A 49 36.52 -36.05 -24.65
CA THR A 49 35.24 -36.10 -23.91
C THR A 49 34.45 -34.81 -24.03
N ARG A 50 35.09 -33.62 -24.06
CA ARG A 50 34.41 -32.35 -24.41
C ARG A 50 33.86 -32.36 -25.83
N ALA A 51 34.65 -32.79 -26.81
CA ALA A 51 34.21 -32.88 -28.20
C ALA A 51 33.04 -33.86 -28.38
N ASN A 52 32.99 -34.95 -27.63
CA ASN A 52 31.89 -35.92 -27.67
C ASN A 52 30.65 -35.40 -26.91
N ALA A 53 30.82 -34.75 -25.76
CA ALA A 53 29.73 -34.08 -25.04
C ALA A 53 29.07 -32.99 -25.90
N ARG A 54 29.84 -32.15 -26.60
CA ARG A 54 29.32 -31.11 -27.51
C ARG A 54 28.64 -31.63 -28.78
N LYS A 55 28.88 -32.89 -29.17
CA LYS A 55 28.13 -33.59 -30.23
C LYS A 55 26.82 -34.17 -29.69
N GLN A 56 26.84 -34.74 -28.49
CA GLN A 56 25.67 -35.32 -27.83
C GLN A 56 24.68 -34.25 -27.37
N PHE A 57 25.18 -33.11 -26.89
CA PHE A 57 24.42 -31.98 -26.37
C PHE A 57 24.90 -30.68 -27.02
N PRO A 58 24.27 -30.23 -28.13
CA PRO A 58 24.68 -29.02 -28.86
C PRO A 58 24.69 -27.74 -28.03
N SER A 59 23.88 -27.67 -26.96
CA SER A 59 23.89 -26.62 -25.93
C SER A 59 25.29 -26.36 -25.34
N LEU A 60 26.12 -27.39 -25.20
CA LEU A 60 27.47 -27.29 -24.63
C LEU A 60 28.48 -26.57 -25.55
N GLN A 61 28.08 -26.20 -26.77
CA GLN A 61 28.89 -25.38 -27.69
C GLN A 61 28.95 -23.90 -27.26
N LEU A 62 28.01 -23.44 -26.42
CA LEU A 62 27.99 -22.07 -25.88
C LEU A 62 29.03 -21.84 -24.76
N PHE A 63 29.54 -22.91 -24.14
CA PHE A 63 30.41 -22.85 -22.97
C PHE A 63 31.88 -23.07 -23.37
N LYS A 64 32.79 -22.29 -22.78
CA LYS A 64 34.25 -22.40 -23.02
C LYS A 64 34.80 -23.72 -22.46
N ASP A 65 35.94 -24.17 -22.98
CA ASP A 65 36.62 -25.37 -22.44
C ASP A 65 36.98 -25.22 -20.95
N SER A 66 37.25 -23.99 -20.49
CA SER A 66 37.49 -23.68 -19.08
C SER A 66 36.25 -23.86 -18.19
N GLN A 67 35.03 -23.81 -18.74
CA GLN A 67 33.76 -23.98 -18.01
C GLN A 67 33.25 -25.44 -18.07
N LEU A 68 33.96 -26.31 -18.80
CA LEU A 68 33.64 -27.73 -18.98
C LEU A 68 34.84 -28.58 -18.54
N THR A 69 35.19 -28.45 -17.26
CA THR A 69 36.40 -29.05 -16.67
C THR A 69 36.18 -30.49 -16.21
N HIS A 70 34.99 -30.81 -15.68
CA HIS A 70 34.63 -32.15 -15.19
C HIS A 70 33.16 -32.47 -15.52
N TYR A 71 32.80 -33.75 -15.44
CA TYR A 71 31.43 -34.22 -15.70
C TYR A 71 31.10 -35.51 -14.93
N THR A 72 29.80 -35.80 -14.74
CA THR A 72 29.34 -37.08 -14.19
C THR A 72 29.49 -38.18 -15.24
N GLY A 73 30.33 -39.19 -14.96
CA GLY A 73 30.65 -40.26 -15.90
C GLY A 73 29.49 -41.21 -16.27
N GLN A 74 28.33 -41.06 -15.63
CA GLN A 74 27.06 -41.74 -15.93
C GLN A 74 25.90 -40.73 -15.80
N PRO A 75 24.75 -40.96 -16.47
CA PRO A 75 23.55 -40.15 -16.26
C PRO A 75 23.00 -40.31 -14.84
N VAL A 76 22.71 -39.18 -14.20
CA VAL A 76 22.08 -39.04 -12.89
C VAL A 76 20.56 -38.99 -13.07
N GLU A 77 19.82 -39.78 -12.30
CA GLU A 77 18.35 -39.77 -12.30
C GLU A 77 17.81 -38.77 -11.26
N VAL A 78 16.95 -37.87 -11.72
CA VAL A 78 16.36 -36.78 -10.92
C VAL A 78 14.83 -36.82 -11.07
N PRO A 79 14.03 -36.66 -9.99
CA PRO A 79 12.57 -36.61 -10.07
C PRO A 79 12.05 -35.62 -11.12
N HIS A 80 10.94 -35.95 -11.79
CA HIS A 80 10.24 -35.07 -12.74
C HIS A 80 9.41 -33.99 -12.02
N GLY A 81 9.17 -32.85 -12.68
CA GLY A 81 8.30 -31.77 -12.17
C GLY A 81 8.71 -31.27 -10.77
N SER A 82 10.01 -31.15 -10.53
CA SER A 82 10.58 -30.92 -9.19
C SER A 82 11.61 -29.79 -9.21
N VAL A 83 11.65 -28.99 -8.15
CA VAL A 83 12.69 -27.99 -7.88
C VAL A 83 13.64 -28.57 -6.83
N ILE A 84 14.93 -28.70 -7.17
CA ILE A 84 15.91 -29.40 -6.32
C ILE A 84 17.20 -28.59 -6.25
N ARG A 85 17.62 -28.19 -5.04
CA ARG A 85 18.98 -27.68 -4.81
C ARG A 85 19.97 -28.84 -4.84
N TYR A 86 21.10 -28.65 -5.50
CA TYR A 86 22.22 -29.61 -5.49
C TYR A 86 23.55 -28.89 -5.28
N SER A 87 24.57 -29.63 -4.82
CA SER A 87 25.89 -29.08 -4.52
C SER A 87 27.01 -29.85 -5.22
N ILE A 88 28.06 -29.13 -5.62
CA ILE A 88 29.35 -29.71 -6.01
C ILE A 88 30.21 -29.73 -4.76
N ARG A 89 30.47 -30.92 -4.22
CA ARG A 89 31.21 -31.14 -2.97
C ARG A 89 32.56 -31.82 -3.24
N HIS A 90 33.46 -31.68 -2.26
CA HIS A 90 34.78 -32.29 -2.31
C HIS A 90 35.23 -32.82 -0.95
N GLN A 91 36.10 -33.83 -0.95
CA GLN A 91 36.63 -34.40 0.28
C GLN A 91 37.81 -33.57 0.78
N ASN A 92 37.69 -33.03 2.00
CA ASN A 92 38.68 -32.20 2.70
C ASN A 92 39.91 -33.02 3.15
N LYS A 93 40.61 -33.64 2.20
CA LYS A 93 41.82 -34.44 2.42
C LYS A 93 42.98 -33.57 2.90
N THR A 94 43.02 -32.32 2.43
CA THR A 94 44.05 -31.33 2.78
C THR A 94 43.88 -30.76 4.18
N LYS A 95 42.67 -30.85 4.76
CA LYS A 95 42.29 -30.29 6.07
C LYS A 95 42.43 -28.76 6.16
N THR A 96 42.26 -28.07 5.05
CA THR A 96 42.25 -26.59 4.99
C THR A 96 40.90 -25.99 5.41
N LEU A 97 39.82 -26.77 5.29
CA LEU A 97 38.46 -26.40 5.66
C LEU A 97 38.03 -27.03 7.00
N PRO A 98 36.98 -26.53 7.66
CA PRO A 98 36.30 -27.27 8.72
C PRO A 98 35.48 -28.46 8.16
N GLY A 99 35.26 -29.48 8.99
CA GLY A 99 34.44 -30.64 8.63
C GLY A 99 35.10 -31.67 7.69
N LYS A 100 34.33 -32.68 7.27
CA LYS A 100 34.82 -33.82 6.46
C LYS A 100 34.87 -33.51 4.94
N ASN A 101 33.97 -32.65 4.47
CA ASN A 101 33.75 -32.35 3.05
C ASN A 101 33.48 -30.84 2.89
N GLY A 102 34.04 -30.22 1.86
CA GLY A 102 33.73 -28.83 1.47
C GLY A 102 32.69 -28.74 0.36
N ILE A 103 32.22 -27.53 0.10
CA ILE A 103 31.34 -27.16 -1.02
C ILE A 103 32.09 -26.19 -1.92
N HIS A 104 32.02 -26.40 -3.23
CA HIS A 104 32.64 -25.53 -4.25
C HIS A 104 31.60 -24.72 -5.05
N HIS A 105 30.48 -25.36 -5.41
CA HIS A 105 29.35 -24.72 -6.09
C HIS A 105 28.03 -25.23 -5.52
N VAL A 106 26.98 -24.43 -5.67
CA VAL A 106 25.58 -24.82 -5.44
C VAL A 106 24.74 -24.34 -6.61
N ALA A 107 23.69 -25.07 -6.95
CA ALA A 107 22.77 -24.71 -8.02
C ALA A 107 21.36 -25.22 -7.73
N ILE A 108 20.34 -24.58 -8.31
CA ILE A 108 18.96 -25.07 -8.31
C ILE A 108 18.66 -25.66 -9.69
N LEU A 109 18.18 -26.90 -9.70
CA LEU A 109 17.71 -27.59 -10.90
C LEU A 109 16.18 -27.69 -10.87
N VAL A 110 15.54 -27.04 -11.84
CA VAL A 110 14.12 -27.26 -12.15
C VAL A 110 14.02 -28.37 -13.19
N THR A 111 13.24 -29.41 -12.92
CA THR A 111 13.04 -30.54 -13.84
C THR A 111 11.68 -30.46 -14.54
N PRO A 112 11.60 -30.84 -15.84
CA PRO A 112 10.36 -30.78 -16.59
C PRO A 112 9.35 -31.80 -16.06
N GLU A 113 8.06 -31.50 -16.22
CA GLU A 113 7.01 -32.50 -16.04
C GLU A 113 7.17 -33.69 -16.99
N LYS A 114 6.59 -34.84 -16.59
CA LYS A 114 6.64 -36.07 -17.39
C LYS A 114 5.61 -36.02 -18.51
N SER A 115 6.04 -35.70 -19.73
CA SER A 115 5.12 -35.56 -20.87
C SER A 115 4.19 -36.77 -21.05
N ALA A 116 2.91 -36.52 -21.34
CA ALA A 116 1.90 -37.56 -21.51
C ALA A 116 2.29 -38.59 -22.59
N ASN A 117 2.94 -38.14 -23.68
CA ASN A 117 3.45 -39.02 -24.74
C ASN A 117 4.61 -39.91 -24.27
N THR A 118 5.45 -39.44 -23.34
CA THR A 118 6.49 -40.28 -22.72
C THR A 118 5.88 -41.29 -21.76
N ALA A 119 4.94 -40.84 -20.92
CA ALA A 119 4.24 -41.67 -19.94
C ALA A 119 3.44 -42.81 -20.59
N ALA A 120 2.69 -42.53 -21.65
CA ALA A 120 1.85 -43.52 -22.33
C ALA A 120 2.64 -44.58 -23.14
N ASN A 121 3.87 -44.27 -23.56
CA ASN A 121 4.67 -45.15 -24.45
C ASN A 121 5.83 -45.86 -23.74
N ASN A 122 6.00 -45.69 -22.42
CA ASN A 122 7.05 -46.31 -21.60
C ASN A 122 8.49 -46.15 -22.18
N ARG A 123 8.74 -45.05 -22.89
CA ARG A 123 10.04 -44.74 -23.49
C ARG A 123 10.99 -44.24 -22.41
N GLN A 124 12.25 -44.66 -22.46
CA GLN A 124 13.29 -44.13 -21.56
C GLN A 124 13.38 -42.59 -21.71
N PRO A 125 13.53 -41.86 -20.60
CA PRO A 125 13.68 -40.41 -20.62
C PRO A 125 14.99 -40.03 -21.32
N ALA A 126 14.91 -39.08 -22.25
CA ALA A 126 16.07 -38.61 -22.99
C ALA A 126 17.04 -37.89 -22.04
N VAL A 127 18.31 -38.34 -22.01
CA VAL A 127 19.36 -37.71 -21.18
C VAL A 127 19.54 -36.25 -21.61
N LYS A 128 19.63 -35.34 -20.63
CA LYS A 128 19.93 -33.91 -20.83
C LYS A 128 21.33 -33.56 -20.32
N SER A 129 21.89 -32.44 -20.77
CA SER A 129 23.05 -31.80 -20.14
C SER A 129 22.62 -30.70 -19.17
N HIS A 130 23.33 -30.54 -18.05
CA HIS A 130 23.25 -29.34 -17.21
C HIS A 130 24.68 -28.89 -16.84
N VAL A 131 24.92 -27.58 -16.69
CA VAL A 131 26.26 -27.00 -16.47
C VAL A 131 26.26 -26.21 -15.17
N THR A 132 27.26 -26.46 -14.32
CA THR A 132 27.45 -25.82 -13.03
C THR A 132 28.66 -24.90 -13.08
N HIS A 133 28.49 -23.64 -12.67
CA HIS A 133 29.56 -22.65 -12.54
C HIS A 133 29.05 -21.46 -11.73
N TYR A 134 29.91 -20.50 -11.40
CA TYR A 134 29.60 -19.36 -10.53
C TYR A 134 28.30 -18.57 -10.86
N VAL A 135 27.83 -18.54 -12.11
CA VAL A 135 26.53 -17.93 -12.45
C VAL A 135 25.34 -18.69 -11.81
N GLU A 136 25.40 -20.00 -11.72
CA GLU A 136 24.35 -20.80 -11.07
C GLU A 136 24.43 -20.72 -9.55
N THR A 137 25.63 -20.56 -8.98
CA THR A 137 25.84 -20.19 -7.57
C THR A 137 25.23 -18.81 -7.27
N ALA A 138 25.48 -17.81 -8.11
CA ALA A 138 24.93 -16.46 -8.01
C ALA A 138 23.39 -16.45 -8.09
N LYS A 139 22.80 -17.10 -9.11
CA LYS A 139 21.34 -17.31 -9.20
C LYS A 139 20.78 -18.01 -7.97
N THR A 140 21.49 -18.98 -7.42
CA THR A 140 21.01 -19.76 -6.26
C THR A 140 20.99 -18.92 -5.00
N LEU A 141 22.01 -18.09 -4.76
CA LEU A 141 21.99 -17.12 -3.65
C LEU A 141 20.80 -16.16 -3.77
N ILE A 142 20.54 -15.63 -4.97
CA ILE A 142 19.38 -14.78 -5.27
C ILE A 142 18.05 -15.53 -5.01
N SER A 143 17.95 -16.78 -5.47
CA SER A 143 16.74 -17.62 -5.35
C SER A 143 16.42 -18.07 -3.90
N HIS A 144 17.31 -17.84 -2.93
CA HIS A 144 17.00 -18.09 -1.51
C HIS A 144 16.24 -16.91 -0.85
N HIS A 145 16.08 -15.76 -1.52
CA HIS A 145 15.18 -14.70 -1.07
C HIS A 145 13.73 -15.22 -1.05
N CYS A 146 12.97 -14.97 0.01
CA CYS A 146 11.61 -15.49 0.20
C CYS A 146 10.67 -15.20 -1.00
N ASP A 147 10.60 -13.94 -1.45
CA ASP A 147 9.85 -13.51 -2.64
C ASP A 147 10.25 -14.15 -3.99
N LEU A 148 11.36 -14.90 -4.06
CA LEU A 148 11.92 -15.56 -5.26
C LEU A 148 12.10 -17.09 -5.10
N ASN A 149 11.67 -17.63 -3.95
CA ASN A 149 11.80 -19.05 -3.60
C ASN A 149 10.47 -19.77 -3.86
N SER A 150 10.46 -20.83 -4.67
CA SER A 150 9.29 -21.68 -4.86
C SER A 150 9.67 -23.13 -5.13
N MET A 151 8.88 -24.06 -4.58
CA MET A 151 8.98 -25.49 -4.83
C MET A 151 8.07 -25.95 -6.00
N ASP A 152 7.22 -25.06 -6.53
CA ASP A 152 6.44 -25.34 -7.73
C ASP A 152 7.31 -25.17 -8.98
N ALA A 153 7.36 -26.21 -9.82
CA ALA A 153 8.27 -26.25 -10.96
C ALA A 153 7.92 -25.24 -12.07
N ALA A 154 6.64 -24.90 -12.26
CA ALA A 154 6.22 -23.90 -13.25
C ALA A 154 6.57 -22.48 -12.79
N THR A 155 6.31 -22.17 -11.52
CA THR A 155 6.70 -20.92 -10.86
C THR A 155 8.22 -20.75 -10.88
N ALA A 156 8.97 -21.79 -10.51
CA ALA A 156 10.43 -21.76 -10.49
C ALA A 156 11.05 -21.62 -11.89
N ASP A 157 10.55 -22.34 -12.90
CA ASP A 157 11.01 -22.16 -14.30
C ASP A 157 10.75 -20.71 -14.78
N CYS A 158 9.57 -20.17 -14.46
CA CYS A 158 9.22 -18.78 -14.75
C CYS A 158 10.14 -17.76 -14.03
N ILE A 159 10.53 -18.01 -12.77
CA ILE A 159 11.52 -17.19 -12.05
C ILE A 159 12.90 -17.29 -12.71
N GLN A 160 13.32 -18.49 -13.16
CA GLN A 160 14.59 -18.67 -13.87
C GLN A 160 14.62 -17.94 -15.24
N GLU A 161 13.48 -17.68 -15.88
CA GLU A 161 13.43 -16.83 -17.08
C GLU A 161 13.90 -15.40 -16.81
N HIS A 162 13.57 -14.83 -15.65
CA HIS A 162 14.04 -13.49 -15.22
C HIS A 162 15.54 -13.46 -14.90
N MET A 163 16.21 -14.62 -14.92
CA MET A 163 17.65 -14.80 -14.72
C MET A 163 18.36 -15.47 -15.91
N ASP A 164 17.69 -15.61 -17.06
CA ASP A 164 18.27 -16.22 -18.26
C ASP A 164 18.98 -15.20 -19.17
N GLN A 165 20.06 -15.64 -19.81
CA GLN A 165 20.91 -14.80 -20.65
C GLN A 165 20.23 -14.28 -21.93
N PHE A 166 19.18 -14.94 -22.42
CA PHE A 166 18.46 -14.58 -23.62
C PHE A 166 17.12 -13.90 -23.31
N LYS A 167 16.40 -14.38 -22.29
CA LYS A 167 15.11 -13.81 -21.86
C LYS A 167 15.25 -12.54 -21.00
N ALA A 168 16.34 -12.41 -20.24
CA ALA A 168 16.56 -11.33 -19.28
C ALA A 168 18.01 -10.79 -19.32
N ALA A 169 18.57 -10.57 -20.51
CA ALA A 169 19.98 -10.24 -20.75
C ALA A 169 20.56 -9.13 -19.84
N ASN A 170 19.80 -8.07 -19.53
CA ASN A 170 20.23 -7.00 -18.63
C ASN A 170 20.41 -7.50 -17.18
N THR A 171 19.43 -8.25 -16.67
CA THR A 171 19.48 -8.88 -15.34
C THR A 171 20.59 -9.92 -15.27
N TYR A 172 20.73 -10.75 -16.33
CA TYR A 172 21.81 -11.72 -16.45
C TYR A 172 23.20 -11.06 -16.42
N SER A 173 23.37 -9.87 -16.98
CA SER A 173 24.63 -9.12 -16.92
C SER A 173 25.04 -8.80 -15.46
N LEU A 174 24.09 -8.40 -14.62
CA LEU A 174 24.32 -8.15 -13.19
C LEU A 174 24.66 -9.45 -12.43
N ILE A 175 23.94 -10.54 -12.72
CA ILE A 175 24.22 -11.87 -12.16
C ILE A 175 25.61 -12.38 -12.61
N ASN A 176 26.02 -12.10 -13.85
CA ASN A 176 27.34 -12.43 -14.36
C ASN A 176 28.45 -11.58 -13.70
N ASN A 177 28.18 -10.32 -13.33
CA ASN A 177 29.11 -9.52 -12.54
C ASN A 177 29.28 -10.11 -11.13
N LEU A 178 28.19 -10.48 -10.45
CA LEU A 178 28.24 -11.19 -9.17
C LEU A 178 29.02 -12.51 -9.29
N ALA A 179 28.74 -13.31 -10.31
CA ALA A 179 29.48 -14.55 -10.59
C ALA A 179 30.97 -14.32 -10.84
N THR A 180 31.34 -13.21 -11.50
CA THR A 180 32.74 -12.83 -11.74
C THR A 180 33.43 -12.40 -10.45
N ALA A 181 32.72 -11.73 -9.54
CA ALA A 181 33.22 -11.40 -8.20
C ALA A 181 33.42 -12.67 -7.37
N MET A 182 32.44 -13.58 -7.36
CA MET A 182 32.56 -14.89 -6.68
C MET A 182 33.75 -15.70 -7.21
N ALA A 183 33.92 -15.78 -8.53
CA ALA A 183 35.05 -16.46 -9.17
C ALA A 183 36.41 -15.80 -8.85
N SER A 184 36.44 -14.48 -8.68
CA SER A 184 37.66 -13.74 -8.33
C SER A 184 38.03 -13.91 -6.84
N ALA A 185 37.04 -14.12 -5.97
CA ALA A 185 37.26 -14.42 -4.55
C ALA A 185 37.68 -15.88 -4.30
N GLY A 186 37.30 -16.80 -5.20
CA GLY A 186 37.58 -18.23 -5.11
C GLY A 186 36.57 -19.01 -4.26
N PRO A 187 36.68 -20.35 -4.20
CA PRO A 187 35.71 -21.20 -3.51
C PRO A 187 35.68 -20.94 -1.99
N PRO A 188 34.60 -21.33 -1.29
CA PRO A 188 34.43 -21.03 0.13
C PRO A 188 35.57 -21.55 0.99
N ALA A 189 36.04 -20.73 1.94
CA ALA A 189 37.13 -21.07 2.85
C ALA A 189 36.86 -20.53 4.28
N THR A 190 37.81 -20.69 5.20
CA THR A 190 37.63 -20.31 6.61
C THR A 190 37.77 -18.79 6.82
N ASP A 191 38.71 -18.17 6.11
CA ASP A 191 39.04 -16.74 6.19
C ASP A 191 38.77 -15.95 4.89
N SER A 192 38.64 -16.69 3.78
CA SER A 192 38.68 -16.23 2.39
C SER A 192 37.60 -16.92 1.54
N GLY A 193 37.62 -16.74 0.22
CA GLY A 193 36.57 -17.23 -0.70
C GLY A 193 35.38 -16.28 -0.82
N TRP A 194 34.43 -16.60 -1.70
CA TRP A 194 33.18 -15.82 -1.84
C TRP A 194 32.21 -15.97 -0.66
N ALA A 195 32.40 -17.01 0.16
CA ALA A 195 31.70 -17.24 1.42
C ALA A 195 32.64 -17.89 2.45
N ARG A 196 32.41 -17.57 3.72
CA ARG A 196 33.13 -18.16 4.86
C ARG A 196 32.32 -19.28 5.50
N TYR A 197 33.02 -20.29 6.02
CA TYR A 197 32.41 -21.26 6.94
C TYR A 197 32.25 -20.64 8.33
N VAL A 198 31.07 -20.81 8.93
CA VAL A 198 30.71 -20.28 10.27
C VAL A 198 30.09 -21.39 11.10
N ASP A 199 30.49 -21.48 12.37
CA ASP A 199 29.94 -22.40 13.37
C ASP A 199 28.42 -22.24 13.52
N PHE A 200 27.68 -23.33 13.36
CA PHE A 200 26.22 -23.38 13.48
C PHE A 200 25.78 -24.50 14.43
N ASN A 201 24.79 -24.26 15.30
CA ASN A 201 24.30 -25.25 16.25
C ASN A 201 23.13 -26.06 15.68
N ALA A 202 23.38 -27.30 15.26
CA ALA A 202 22.40 -28.20 14.64
C ALA A 202 21.71 -29.14 15.65
N GLY A 203 21.52 -28.71 16.91
CA GLY A 203 20.79 -29.47 17.92
C GLY A 203 21.47 -30.80 18.28
N LYS A 204 20.77 -31.93 18.06
CA LYS A 204 21.28 -33.28 18.35
C LYS A 204 22.50 -33.65 17.50
N LEU A 205 22.63 -33.10 16.29
CA LEU A 205 23.81 -33.21 15.42
C LEU A 205 24.99 -32.34 15.86
N GLY A 206 24.84 -31.54 16.92
CA GLY A 206 25.90 -30.73 17.52
C GLY A 206 26.34 -29.53 16.68
N MET A 207 27.58 -29.08 16.90
CA MET A 207 28.16 -27.97 16.13
C MET A 207 28.55 -28.43 14.72
N GLN A 208 27.95 -27.77 13.73
CA GLN A 208 28.15 -27.96 12.30
C GLN A 208 28.62 -26.65 11.67
N GLN A 209 28.65 -26.56 10.33
CA GLN A 209 29.12 -25.38 9.60
C GLN A 209 28.06 -24.90 8.60
N THR A 210 27.79 -23.59 8.58
CA THR A 210 27.04 -22.92 7.50
C THR A 210 27.94 -22.01 6.66
N LEU A 211 27.52 -21.69 5.45
CA LEU A 211 28.20 -20.76 4.54
C LEU A 211 27.59 -19.35 4.63
N VAL A 212 28.41 -18.34 4.91
CA VAL A 212 28.00 -16.92 4.92
C VAL A 212 28.79 -16.17 3.84
N PRO A 213 28.15 -15.59 2.80
CA PRO A 213 28.84 -14.77 1.80
C PRO A 213 29.58 -13.59 2.44
N THR A 214 30.68 -13.14 1.84
CA THR A 214 31.42 -11.97 2.33
C THR A 214 30.68 -10.66 2.02
N ASP A 215 30.96 -9.60 2.79
CA ASP A 215 30.27 -8.31 2.69
C ASP A 215 30.36 -7.71 1.28
N ASP A 216 31.52 -7.81 0.63
CA ASP A 216 31.74 -7.40 -0.77
C ASP A 216 30.81 -8.15 -1.75
N ILE A 217 30.64 -9.47 -1.54
CA ILE A 217 29.78 -10.33 -2.37
C ILE A 217 28.30 -10.03 -2.10
N MET A 218 27.93 -9.73 -0.85
CA MET A 218 26.58 -9.27 -0.50
C MET A 218 26.25 -7.92 -1.13
N GLN A 219 27.19 -6.96 -1.13
CA GLN A 219 27.01 -5.65 -1.76
C GLN A 219 26.82 -5.79 -3.28
N ILE A 220 27.67 -6.57 -3.96
CA ILE A 220 27.56 -6.80 -5.41
C ILE A 220 26.28 -7.59 -5.76
N ALA A 221 25.76 -8.41 -4.84
CA ALA A 221 24.50 -9.12 -5.05
C ALA A 221 23.26 -8.21 -5.01
N GLY A 222 23.33 -7.04 -4.38
CA GLY A 222 22.22 -6.09 -4.25
C GLY A 222 21.62 -5.68 -5.60
N ASP A 223 22.44 -5.23 -6.56
CA ASP A 223 21.98 -4.84 -7.91
C ASP A 223 21.28 -5.99 -8.64
N ALA A 224 21.87 -7.19 -8.60
CA ALA A 224 21.34 -8.36 -9.27
C ALA A 224 20.01 -8.81 -8.65
N MET A 225 19.95 -8.90 -7.32
CA MET A 225 18.73 -9.18 -6.55
C MET A 225 17.62 -8.18 -6.88
N THR A 226 17.94 -6.87 -6.88
CA THR A 226 17.03 -5.77 -7.20
C THR A 226 16.40 -5.94 -8.58
N ALA A 227 17.19 -6.27 -9.60
CA ALA A 227 16.71 -6.47 -10.97
C ALA A 227 15.79 -7.71 -11.10
N VAL A 228 16.09 -8.82 -10.41
CA VAL A 228 15.20 -10.00 -10.39
C VAL A 228 13.89 -9.68 -9.66
N LEU A 229 13.92 -8.97 -8.52
CA LEU A 229 12.73 -8.55 -7.80
C LEU A 229 11.84 -7.62 -8.66
N ILE A 230 12.40 -6.56 -9.26
CA ILE A 230 11.63 -5.63 -10.10
C ILE A 230 10.94 -6.36 -11.27
N SER A 231 11.64 -7.26 -11.95
CA SER A 231 11.12 -7.97 -13.13
C SER A 231 10.06 -9.01 -12.76
N THR A 232 10.32 -9.88 -11.78
CA THR A 232 9.34 -10.87 -11.28
C THR A 232 8.08 -10.24 -10.69
N LYS A 233 8.17 -9.09 -9.99
CA LYS A 233 6.99 -8.39 -9.46
C LYS A 233 6.13 -7.71 -10.54
N ASN A 234 6.65 -7.50 -11.75
CA ASN A 234 5.87 -6.97 -12.89
C ASN A 234 5.25 -8.08 -13.77
N ASP A 235 5.69 -9.33 -13.65
CA ASP A 235 5.22 -10.44 -14.51
C ASP A 235 3.85 -10.98 -14.06
N LEU A 236 2.80 -10.73 -14.86
CA LEU A 236 1.44 -11.21 -14.59
C LEU A 236 1.32 -12.73 -14.44
N ARG A 237 2.28 -13.53 -14.95
CA ARG A 237 2.31 -14.99 -14.80
C ARG A 237 2.61 -15.45 -13.38
N LEU A 238 3.24 -14.60 -12.57
CA LEU A 238 3.62 -14.90 -11.18
C LEU A 238 2.58 -14.42 -10.14
N LYS A 239 1.43 -13.90 -10.59
CA LYS A 239 0.31 -13.50 -9.72
C LYS A 239 -0.28 -14.73 -9.00
N GLY A 240 -0.38 -14.66 -7.68
CA GLY A 240 -0.81 -15.75 -6.80
C GLY A 240 0.30 -16.72 -6.37
N ALA A 241 1.48 -16.63 -7.00
CA ALA A 241 2.65 -17.46 -6.64
C ALA A 241 3.73 -16.61 -5.95
N CYS A 242 4.32 -15.64 -6.65
CA CYS A 242 5.35 -14.76 -6.08
C CYS A 242 4.76 -13.41 -5.61
N TRP A 243 3.55 -13.06 -6.03
CA TRP A 243 2.97 -11.75 -5.74
C TRP A 243 1.45 -11.71 -5.74
N HIS A 244 0.86 -10.84 -4.91
CA HIS A 244 -0.57 -10.56 -4.88
C HIS A 244 -0.80 -9.04 -4.91
N ALA A 245 -1.91 -8.57 -5.48
CA ALA A 245 -2.27 -7.15 -5.48
C ALA A 245 -3.56 -6.98 -4.68
N GLN A 246 -3.43 -6.60 -3.41
CA GLN A 246 -4.57 -6.33 -2.55
C GLN A 246 -5.40 -5.18 -3.14
N THR A 247 -6.71 -5.35 -3.22
CA THR A 247 -7.61 -4.29 -3.70
C THR A 247 -7.82 -3.29 -2.56
N GLY A 248 -7.60 -2.01 -2.85
CA GLY A 248 -7.93 -0.91 -1.94
C GLY A 248 -9.42 -0.58 -2.01
N ASN A 249 -9.95 -0.05 -0.91
CA ASN A 249 -11.31 0.46 -0.85
C ASN A 249 -11.29 1.98 -1.04
N SER A 250 -12.18 2.51 -1.89
CA SER A 250 -12.51 3.95 -1.85
C SER A 250 -13.10 4.27 -0.49
N VAL A 251 -12.66 5.35 0.15
CA VAL A 251 -13.07 5.63 1.53
C VAL A 251 -14.50 6.16 1.51
N GLN A 252 -15.46 5.31 1.91
CA GLN A 252 -16.84 5.77 2.04
C GLN A 252 -16.91 7.01 2.93
N SER A 253 -17.50 8.07 2.38
CA SER A 253 -17.29 9.49 2.71
C SER A 253 -17.06 9.77 4.19
N ALA A 254 -15.93 10.40 4.52
CA ALA A 254 -15.48 10.63 5.89
C ALA A 254 -16.53 11.37 6.75
N GLY A 255 -17.26 10.58 7.56
CA GLY A 255 -18.40 11.02 8.36
C GLY A 255 -18.53 10.36 9.74
N GLU A 256 -17.55 9.59 10.20
CA GLU A 256 -17.49 9.11 11.60
C GLU A 256 -16.08 8.69 12.11
N ASN A 257 -15.11 8.37 11.23
CA ASN A 257 -13.90 7.65 11.63
C ASN A 257 -12.75 8.44 12.31
N ILE A 258 -12.77 9.78 12.38
CA ILE A 258 -11.64 10.56 12.97
C ILE A 258 -11.50 10.31 14.48
N ALA A 259 -12.55 9.86 15.17
CA ALA A 259 -12.54 9.57 16.61
C ALA A 259 -11.79 8.28 17.01
N LYS A 260 -11.26 7.48 16.06
CA LYS A 260 -10.60 6.19 16.36
C LYS A 260 -9.07 6.23 16.47
N GLU A 261 -8.41 7.28 15.99
CA GLU A 261 -6.92 7.32 15.90
C GLU A 261 -6.21 8.03 17.05
N GLN A 262 -6.96 8.63 17.99
CA GLN A 262 -6.40 9.12 19.26
C GLN A 262 -7.03 8.34 20.41
N GLY A 263 -6.18 7.69 21.22
CA GLY A 263 -6.58 6.77 22.29
C GLY A 263 -7.21 7.46 23.50
N VAL A 264 -8.40 8.04 23.31
CA VAL A 264 -9.22 8.62 24.37
C VAL A 264 -10.10 7.52 24.98
N TYR A 265 -10.09 7.40 26.30
CA TYR A 265 -11.00 6.52 27.02
C TYR A 265 -12.45 6.88 26.69
N LEU A 266 -13.30 5.88 26.42
CA LEU A 266 -14.74 6.10 26.36
C LEU A 266 -15.19 6.69 27.72
N PRO A 267 -15.93 7.81 27.74
CA PRO A 267 -16.34 8.43 28.99
C PRO A 267 -17.33 7.52 29.73
N GLU A 268 -17.09 7.35 31.03
CA GLU A 268 -18.02 6.68 31.94
C GLU A 268 -19.41 7.37 31.92
N ASN A 269 -20.44 6.66 32.38
CA ASN A 269 -21.80 7.13 32.71
C ASN A 269 -22.87 7.12 31.59
N ILE A 270 -23.25 5.93 31.11
CA ILE A 270 -24.65 5.68 30.72
C ILE A 270 -25.19 4.49 31.54
N LYS A 271 -26.17 4.75 32.42
CA LYS A 271 -26.85 3.72 33.21
C LYS A 271 -28.08 3.22 32.48
N SER A 272 -28.07 1.98 32.01
CA SER A 272 -29.25 1.30 31.50
C SER A 272 -29.92 0.45 32.59
N HIS A 273 -31.26 0.49 32.65
CA HIS A 273 -32.04 -0.41 33.50
C HIS A 273 -32.59 -1.54 32.63
N ILE A 274 -32.06 -2.75 32.79
CA ILE A 274 -32.54 -3.94 32.07
C ILE A 274 -33.76 -4.50 32.80
N SER A 275 -34.92 -4.51 32.13
CA SER A 275 -36.03 -5.39 32.49
C SER A 275 -35.79 -6.78 31.92
N LYS A 276 -36.04 -7.82 32.72
CA LYS A 276 -35.81 -9.21 32.30
C LYS A 276 -36.99 -9.73 31.47
N ASP A 277 -36.66 -10.36 30.34
CA ASP A 277 -37.30 -11.54 29.71
C ASP A 277 -37.43 -11.42 28.18
N ASP A 278 -37.10 -12.52 27.49
CA ASP A 278 -37.35 -12.89 26.09
C ASP A 278 -37.29 -11.82 24.97
N ASN A 279 -36.07 -11.54 24.47
CA ASN A 279 -35.72 -11.34 23.04
C ASN A 279 -34.21 -11.03 22.84
N TRP A 280 -33.29 -11.83 23.41
CA TRP A 280 -31.85 -11.57 23.25
C TRP A 280 -31.32 -12.08 21.90
N THR A 281 -30.68 -11.19 21.14
CA THR A 281 -30.03 -11.49 19.85
C THR A 281 -28.64 -10.84 19.79
N ALA A 282 -27.64 -11.55 19.26
CA ALA A 282 -26.29 -11.04 19.06
C ALA A 282 -25.93 -10.96 17.56
N ALA A 283 -25.17 -9.93 17.20
CA ALA A 283 -24.61 -9.70 15.86
C ALA A 283 -23.26 -8.99 16.00
N LEU A 284 -22.40 -9.08 14.98
CA LEU A 284 -21.13 -8.35 14.92
C LEU A 284 -21.35 -6.95 14.32
N ALA A 285 -20.52 -5.97 14.72
CA ALA A 285 -20.42 -4.64 14.12
C ALA A 285 -19.63 -4.65 12.80
N ASP A 286 -18.73 -5.62 12.61
CA ASP A 286 -18.02 -5.84 11.34
C ASP A 286 -18.01 -7.34 11.00
N THR A 287 -18.24 -7.64 9.72
CA THR A 287 -18.25 -8.99 9.13
C THR A 287 -17.42 -9.06 7.83
N THR A 288 -16.62 -8.02 7.57
CA THR A 288 -15.71 -7.92 6.41
C THR A 288 -14.32 -8.42 6.75
N GLU A 289 -13.51 -8.73 5.72
CA GLU A 289 -12.10 -9.11 5.90
C GLU A 289 -11.27 -7.88 6.28
N THR A 290 -10.70 -7.89 7.49
CA THR A 290 -9.87 -6.82 8.03
C THR A 290 -8.45 -7.34 8.30
N TYR A 291 -7.46 -6.84 7.55
CA TYR A 291 -6.06 -7.31 7.57
C TYR A 291 -5.92 -8.84 7.38
N GLY A 292 -6.69 -9.43 6.48
CA GLY A 292 -6.71 -10.88 6.26
C GLY A 292 -7.65 -11.67 7.17
N LEU A 293 -8.21 -11.06 8.22
CA LEU A 293 -9.08 -11.72 9.19
C LEU A 293 -10.54 -11.29 8.99
N GLN A 294 -11.41 -12.22 8.62
CA GLN A 294 -12.86 -12.04 8.61
C GLN A 294 -13.49 -12.70 9.85
N ALA A 295 -14.61 -12.14 10.34
CA ALA A 295 -15.36 -12.70 11.45
C ALA A 295 -16.85 -12.91 11.09
N SER A 296 -17.44 -14.01 11.56
CA SER A 296 -18.89 -14.24 11.48
C SER A 296 -19.42 -14.85 12.78
N ILE A 297 -20.69 -14.58 13.10
CA ILE A 297 -21.33 -14.99 14.37
C ILE A 297 -22.69 -15.61 14.12
N LYS A 298 -23.06 -16.56 14.97
CA LYS A 298 -24.36 -17.25 14.96
C LYS A 298 -24.83 -17.51 16.38
N VAL A 299 -26.05 -17.10 16.71
CA VAL A 299 -26.67 -17.44 18.00
C VAL A 299 -26.99 -18.94 18.00
N VAL A 300 -26.52 -19.66 19.03
CA VAL A 300 -26.76 -21.11 19.21
C VAL A 300 -27.93 -21.33 20.17
N ASP A 301 -27.93 -20.59 21.28
CA ASP A 301 -29.00 -20.62 22.29
C ASP A 301 -29.17 -19.21 22.87
N SER A 302 -30.33 -18.59 22.61
CA SER A 302 -30.64 -17.24 23.12
C SER A 302 -31.05 -17.21 24.58
N GLY A 303 -31.50 -18.33 25.16
CA GLY A 303 -31.84 -18.45 26.58
C GLY A 303 -30.60 -18.63 27.46
N ASN A 304 -29.64 -19.44 26.99
CA ASN A 304 -28.34 -19.61 27.64
C ASN A 304 -27.28 -18.58 27.20
N ARG A 305 -27.59 -17.69 26.24
CA ARG A 305 -26.71 -16.63 25.71
C ARG A 305 -25.41 -17.17 25.09
N GLN A 306 -25.54 -18.28 24.36
CA GLN A 306 -24.45 -18.97 23.68
C GLN A 306 -24.40 -18.58 22.19
N VAL A 307 -23.18 -18.34 21.69
CA VAL A 307 -22.91 -18.06 20.27
C VAL A 307 -21.78 -18.94 19.74
N GLU A 308 -21.79 -19.14 18.42
CA GLU A 308 -20.75 -19.77 17.62
C GLU A 308 -20.08 -18.65 16.81
N LEU A 309 -18.75 -18.53 16.93
CA LEU A 309 -17.91 -17.51 16.31
C LEU A 309 -16.95 -18.22 15.34
N THR A 310 -16.92 -17.78 14.09
CA THR A 310 -15.92 -18.20 13.10
C THR A 310 -14.99 -17.03 12.77
N LEU A 311 -13.70 -17.32 12.68
CA LEU A 311 -12.63 -16.42 12.27
C LEU A 311 -11.87 -17.03 11.10
N ASP A 312 -11.96 -16.41 9.93
CA ASP A 312 -11.32 -16.86 8.68
C ASP A 312 -10.10 -16.00 8.37
N ASN A 313 -8.94 -16.63 8.12
CA ASN A 313 -7.67 -15.96 7.84
C ASN A 313 -7.16 -16.27 6.43
N TYR A 314 -7.15 -15.24 5.58
CA TYR A 314 -6.79 -15.33 4.16
C TYR A 314 -5.31 -14.99 3.89
N TYR A 315 -4.55 -14.60 4.91
CA TYR A 315 -3.14 -14.21 4.77
C TYR A 315 -2.16 -15.38 5.03
N ILE A 316 -0.94 -15.25 4.49
CA ILE A 316 0.21 -16.13 4.75
C ILE A 316 0.87 -15.89 6.13
N ARG A 317 0.05 -15.72 7.17
CA ARG A 317 0.48 -15.53 8.57
C ARG A 317 -0.42 -16.27 9.54
N CYS A 318 0.12 -16.65 10.69
CA CYS A 318 -0.66 -17.24 11.78
C CYS A 318 -1.07 -16.18 12.81
N LEU A 319 -2.23 -16.39 13.47
CA LEU A 319 -2.79 -15.48 14.47
C LEU A 319 -3.20 -16.23 15.75
N GLY A 320 -3.21 -15.51 16.87
CA GLY A 320 -3.91 -15.92 18.09
C GLY A 320 -5.16 -15.07 18.31
N ALA A 321 -6.29 -15.71 18.61
CA ALA A 321 -7.57 -15.05 18.86
C ALA A 321 -7.87 -14.93 20.37
N TYR A 322 -8.50 -13.83 20.79
CA TYR A 322 -8.81 -13.50 22.18
C TYR A 322 -10.18 -12.81 22.32
N ILE A 323 -10.76 -12.81 23.52
CA ILE A 323 -12.02 -12.15 23.85
C ILE A 323 -11.95 -11.40 25.19
N GLN A 324 -12.66 -10.29 25.28
CA GLN A 324 -12.89 -9.51 26.49
C GLN A 324 -14.38 -9.19 26.63
N PHE A 325 -15.00 -9.56 27.75
CA PHE A 325 -16.40 -9.26 28.04
C PHE A 325 -16.53 -7.89 28.72
N LEU A 326 -17.61 -7.16 28.40
CA LEU A 326 -17.89 -5.84 28.97
C LEU A 326 -19.19 -5.87 29.79
N ASP A 327 -19.14 -5.27 30.99
CA ASP A 327 -20.29 -5.13 31.88
C ASP A 327 -21.29 -4.07 31.36
N ALA A 328 -22.43 -3.93 32.05
CA ALA A 328 -23.46 -2.94 31.72
C ALA A 328 -23.02 -1.45 31.81
N ASN A 329 -21.80 -1.18 32.28
CA ASN A 329 -21.17 0.15 32.34
C ASN A 329 -20.09 0.34 31.25
N GLY A 330 -19.75 -0.70 30.48
CA GLY A 330 -18.68 -0.72 29.48
C GLY A 330 -17.30 -1.14 30.00
N ASN A 331 -17.20 -1.63 31.24
CA ASN A 331 -15.93 -2.00 31.86
C ASN A 331 -15.51 -3.45 31.52
N PRO A 332 -14.21 -3.73 31.28
CA PRO A 332 -13.66 -5.07 31.17
C PRO A 332 -13.98 -5.95 32.39
N MET A 333 -14.54 -7.13 32.14
CA MET A 333 -14.91 -8.09 33.18
C MET A 333 -13.76 -9.05 33.50
N SER A 334 -13.32 -9.05 34.77
CA SER A 334 -12.47 -10.11 35.32
C SER A 334 -13.20 -11.46 35.27
N THR A 335 -12.67 -12.36 34.45
CA THR A 335 -13.23 -13.67 34.06
C THR A 335 -12.16 -14.79 34.10
N PRO A 336 -11.32 -14.91 35.15
CA PRO A 336 -10.14 -15.79 35.16
C PRO A 336 -10.44 -17.30 35.07
N ASN A 337 -11.67 -17.73 35.37
CA ASN A 337 -12.10 -19.14 35.28
C ASN A 337 -12.94 -19.44 34.02
N TRP A 338 -13.13 -18.47 33.13
CA TRP A 338 -13.90 -18.64 31.89
C TRP A 338 -13.06 -19.36 30.82
N TYR A 339 -13.68 -20.16 29.96
CA TYR A 339 -13.02 -20.78 28.80
C TYR A 339 -14.05 -20.90 27.67
N PRO A 340 -13.65 -20.90 26.39
CA PRO A 340 -14.54 -21.23 25.30
C PRO A 340 -15.11 -22.65 25.46
N ASP A 341 -16.37 -22.83 25.07
CA ASP A 341 -17.22 -23.96 25.45
C ASP A 341 -16.75 -25.30 24.83
N ASP A 342 -15.96 -25.24 23.75
CA ASP A 342 -15.32 -26.36 23.04
C ASP A 342 -13.76 -26.32 23.12
N GLY A 343 -13.22 -25.56 24.07
CA GLY A 343 -11.83 -25.08 24.10
C GLY A 343 -10.72 -25.99 24.64
N GLU A 344 -10.84 -27.33 24.66
CA GLU A 344 -9.83 -28.22 25.31
C GLU A 344 -8.39 -27.93 24.85
N LEU A 345 -8.20 -27.71 23.55
CA LEU A 345 -6.91 -27.39 22.91
C LEU A 345 -6.34 -26.02 23.35
N ALA A 346 -7.21 -25.03 23.54
CA ALA A 346 -6.84 -23.72 24.08
C ALA A 346 -6.46 -23.85 25.56
N SER A 347 -7.17 -24.67 26.33
CA SER A 347 -6.87 -24.95 27.73
C SER A 347 -5.50 -25.59 27.92
N GLU A 348 -5.07 -26.54 27.08
CA GLU A 348 -3.73 -27.15 27.20
C GLU A 348 -2.59 -26.15 26.95
N VAL A 349 -2.67 -25.37 25.86
CA VAL A 349 -1.63 -24.37 25.51
C VAL A 349 -1.54 -23.28 26.60
N MET A 350 -2.66 -22.81 27.11
CA MET A 350 -2.67 -21.76 28.15
C MET A 350 -2.19 -22.27 29.51
N ASN A 351 -2.50 -23.51 29.88
CA ASN A 351 -1.94 -24.14 31.09
C ASN A 351 -0.41 -24.33 31.00
N ALA A 352 0.12 -24.61 29.81
CA ALA A 352 1.56 -24.77 29.60
C ALA A 352 2.34 -23.45 29.68
N VAL A 353 1.85 -22.39 29.02
CA VAL A 353 2.63 -21.15 28.81
C VAL A 353 2.21 -19.98 29.72
N LYS A 354 1.06 -20.06 30.41
CA LYS A 354 0.55 -19.08 31.40
C LYS A 354 0.46 -17.64 30.89
N LEU A 355 -0.36 -17.45 29.86
CA LEU A 355 -0.42 -16.22 29.06
C LEU A 355 -1.70 -15.37 29.20
N ASP A 356 -2.69 -15.86 29.95
CA ASP A 356 -3.96 -15.15 30.17
C ASP A 356 -3.77 -13.87 31.02
N ARG A 357 -4.68 -12.91 30.81
CA ARG A 357 -4.96 -11.82 31.74
C ARG A 357 -6.38 -12.02 32.27
N ASP A 358 -6.66 -11.71 33.53
CA ASP A 358 -7.97 -12.00 34.13
C ASP A 358 -9.16 -11.47 33.31
N ASP A 359 -9.01 -10.34 32.60
CA ASP A 359 -10.01 -9.67 31.76
C ASP A 359 -9.75 -9.75 30.24
N LEU A 360 -8.85 -10.62 29.77
CA LEU A 360 -8.65 -10.94 28.35
C LEU A 360 -8.28 -12.41 28.18
N ARG A 361 -9.17 -13.19 27.55
CA ARG A 361 -9.08 -14.65 27.49
C ARG A 361 -8.79 -15.18 26.10
N TYR A 362 -7.91 -16.18 25.99
CA TYR A 362 -7.57 -16.82 24.72
C TYR A 362 -8.72 -17.67 24.15
N LEU A 363 -9.01 -17.51 22.86
CA LEU A 363 -10.01 -18.30 22.12
C LEU A 363 -9.38 -19.47 21.35
N GLY A 364 -8.23 -19.26 20.70
CA GLY A 364 -7.60 -20.29 19.88
C GLY A 364 -6.59 -19.76 18.86
N TRP A 365 -6.08 -20.67 18.02
CA TRP A 365 -5.09 -20.40 16.97
C TRP A 365 -5.78 -20.37 15.60
N VAL A 366 -5.50 -19.35 14.80
CA VAL A 366 -5.95 -19.23 13.41
C VAL A 366 -4.74 -19.46 12.52
N SER A 367 -4.78 -20.49 11.67
CA SER A 367 -3.65 -20.79 10.77
C SER A 367 -3.56 -19.79 9.63
N ALA A 368 -2.44 -19.79 8.91
CA ALA A 368 -2.37 -19.17 7.59
C ALA A 368 -3.31 -19.88 6.58
N VAL A 369 -3.57 -19.19 5.46
CA VAL A 369 -4.05 -19.77 4.19
C VAL A 369 -3.20 -20.97 3.75
N ASP A 370 -3.77 -21.96 3.05
CA ASP A 370 -3.02 -23.17 2.68
C ASP A 370 -1.85 -22.87 1.73
N THR A 371 -0.66 -23.35 2.11
CA THR A 371 0.62 -23.17 1.43
C THR A 371 1.35 -24.50 1.16
N ILE A 372 0.66 -25.65 1.23
CA ILE A 372 1.20 -27.03 1.11
C ILE A 372 2.09 -27.31 -0.14
N LYS A 373 2.13 -26.40 -1.12
CA LYS A 373 2.99 -26.50 -2.32
C LYS A 373 4.07 -25.41 -2.46
N GLY A 374 4.15 -24.43 -1.56
CA GLY A 374 4.89 -23.19 -1.82
C GLY A 374 4.20 -22.29 -2.86
N VAL A 375 2.87 -22.36 -2.93
CA VAL A 375 1.95 -21.55 -3.73
C VAL A 375 0.73 -21.25 -2.84
N ILE A 376 0.14 -20.06 -2.95
CA ILE A 376 -0.96 -19.60 -2.10
C ILE A 376 -2.29 -20.06 -2.69
N ASP A 377 -3.04 -20.93 -2.00
CA ASP A 377 -4.41 -21.27 -2.40
C ASP A 377 -5.44 -20.42 -1.65
N ALA A 378 -5.73 -19.23 -2.19
CA ALA A 378 -6.71 -18.30 -1.64
C ALA A 378 -8.17 -18.83 -1.65
N GLY A 379 -8.42 -20.03 -2.18
CA GLY A 379 -9.70 -20.73 -2.05
C GLY A 379 -9.89 -21.46 -0.70
N VAL A 380 -8.85 -21.54 0.13
CA VAL A 380 -8.87 -22.25 1.43
C VAL A 380 -8.24 -21.39 2.54
N PRO A 381 -9.03 -20.55 3.25
CA PRO A 381 -8.53 -19.80 4.39
C PRO A 381 -8.11 -20.72 5.56
N GLY A 382 -7.29 -20.19 6.46
CA GLY A 382 -7.09 -20.78 7.78
C GLY A 382 -8.25 -20.42 8.69
N GLU A 383 -9.03 -21.41 9.11
CA GLU A 383 -10.27 -21.23 9.89
C GLU A 383 -10.03 -21.47 11.39
N LEU A 384 -10.71 -20.70 12.25
CA LEU A 384 -10.97 -21.03 13.66
C LEU A 384 -12.46 -20.87 13.95
N VAL A 385 -13.13 -21.97 14.31
CA VAL A 385 -14.51 -21.97 14.82
C VAL A 385 -14.48 -22.25 16.32
N VAL A 386 -15.22 -21.48 17.12
CA VAL A 386 -15.25 -21.58 18.58
C VAL A 386 -16.64 -21.23 19.14
N LYS A 387 -17.08 -21.93 20.19
CA LYS A 387 -18.31 -21.63 20.92
C LYS A 387 -18.01 -20.90 22.21
N LEU A 388 -18.86 -19.93 22.53
CA LEU A 388 -18.69 -19.11 23.72
C LEU A 388 -20.04 -18.73 24.34
N THR A 389 -20.18 -19.03 25.63
CA THR A 389 -21.30 -18.60 26.47
C THR A 389 -20.95 -17.28 27.17
N PHE A 390 -21.79 -16.26 26.98
CA PHE A 390 -21.59 -14.95 27.62
C PHE A 390 -21.78 -15.03 29.15
N PRO A 391 -20.82 -14.55 29.97
CA PRO A 391 -20.95 -14.58 31.43
C PRO A 391 -22.11 -13.68 31.92
N GLU A 392 -22.63 -14.01 33.11
CA GLU A 392 -23.68 -13.23 33.76
C GLU A 392 -23.23 -11.78 34.02
N GLY A 393 -24.06 -10.80 33.69
CA GLY A 393 -23.76 -9.38 33.80
C GLY A 393 -23.06 -8.74 32.59
N ALA A 394 -22.51 -9.51 31.66
CA ALA A 394 -21.99 -8.96 30.39
C ALA A 394 -23.13 -8.42 29.52
N VAL A 395 -22.92 -7.32 28.80
CA VAL A 395 -23.88 -6.79 27.80
C VAL A 395 -23.32 -6.81 26.37
N SER A 396 -22.00 -6.76 26.22
CA SER A 396 -21.27 -6.84 24.95
C SER A 396 -19.89 -7.48 25.17
N ALA A 397 -19.15 -7.70 24.08
CA ALA A 397 -17.79 -8.23 24.13
C ALA A 397 -16.94 -7.68 22.97
N ASN A 398 -15.65 -7.51 23.22
CA ASN A 398 -14.62 -7.22 22.22
C ASN A 398 -13.92 -8.53 21.84
N ILE A 399 -13.69 -8.75 20.54
CA ILE A 399 -12.91 -9.88 20.01
C ILE A 399 -11.59 -9.32 19.46
N TYR A 400 -10.48 -10.05 19.58
CA TYR A 400 -9.17 -9.63 19.08
C TYR A 400 -8.45 -10.75 18.30
N GLY A 401 -7.88 -10.44 17.14
CA GLY A 401 -6.86 -11.28 16.48
C GLY A 401 -5.50 -10.62 16.51
N GLY A 402 -4.43 -11.32 16.91
CA GLY A 402 -3.07 -10.76 17.02
C GLY A 402 -1.96 -11.68 16.50
N GLY A 403 -0.86 -11.10 16.01
CA GLY A 403 0.25 -11.81 15.37
C GLY A 403 1.33 -10.87 14.83
N PHE A 404 2.03 -11.27 13.76
CA PHE A 404 3.10 -10.44 13.18
C PHE A 404 2.53 -9.13 12.59
N GLY A 405 3.09 -7.98 13.01
CA GLY A 405 2.67 -6.63 12.63
C GLY A 405 3.34 -5.53 13.46
N ILE A 406 3.07 -4.26 13.15
CA ILE A 406 3.55 -3.09 13.91
C ILE A 406 2.58 -2.76 15.07
N GLY A 407 3.11 -2.46 16.25
CA GLY A 407 2.33 -2.00 17.40
C GLY A 407 3.03 -2.26 18.74
N CYS A 408 2.41 -1.84 19.84
CA CYS A 408 2.90 -2.12 21.20
C CYS A 408 2.11 -3.27 21.86
N LEU A 409 2.78 -4.02 22.75
CA LEU A 409 2.22 -5.14 23.52
C LEU A 409 1.32 -4.68 24.69
N SER A 410 0.35 -3.80 24.43
CA SER A 410 -0.54 -3.19 25.43
C SER A 410 -1.41 -4.18 26.22
N PHE A 411 -1.54 -5.43 25.75
CA PHE A 411 -2.27 -6.51 26.42
C PHE A 411 -1.36 -7.66 26.91
N GLY A 412 -0.03 -7.48 26.87
CA GLY A 412 0.95 -8.38 27.48
C GLY A 412 1.42 -9.53 26.59
N LYS A 413 2.12 -10.49 27.22
CA LYS A 413 2.98 -11.48 26.54
C LYS A 413 2.27 -12.49 25.64
N GLY A 414 0.98 -12.76 25.84
CA GLY A 414 0.28 -13.87 25.17
C GLY A 414 0.27 -13.82 23.65
N MET A 415 0.16 -12.63 23.10
CA MET A 415 -0.10 -12.40 21.68
C MET A 415 1.06 -12.77 20.74
N ALA A 416 2.26 -13.02 21.27
CA ALA A 416 3.45 -13.35 20.48
C ALA A 416 3.34 -14.67 19.67
N ILE A 417 2.41 -15.56 20.02
CA ILE A 417 2.23 -16.89 19.38
C ILE A 417 2.05 -16.77 17.85
N GLY A 418 1.23 -15.83 17.37
CA GLY A 418 1.00 -15.64 15.93
C GLY A 418 2.26 -15.18 15.17
N ALA A 419 3.06 -14.30 15.78
CA ALA A 419 4.32 -13.84 15.20
C ALA A 419 5.37 -14.97 15.11
N ILE A 420 5.55 -15.73 16.20
CA ILE A 420 6.50 -16.86 16.26
C ILE A 420 6.12 -17.94 15.24
N THR A 421 4.85 -18.34 15.20
CA THR A 421 4.39 -19.40 14.28
C THR A 421 4.44 -18.99 12.81
N THR A 422 4.22 -17.70 12.48
CA THR A 422 4.39 -17.19 11.11
C THR A 422 5.81 -17.39 10.59
N SER A 423 6.83 -16.93 11.31
CA SER A 423 8.23 -17.03 10.86
C SER A 423 8.66 -18.49 10.63
N LEU A 424 8.24 -19.39 11.53
CA LEU A 424 8.55 -20.82 11.46
C LEU A 424 7.88 -21.50 10.25
N VAL A 425 6.56 -21.34 10.13
CA VAL A 425 5.74 -22.08 9.14
C VAL A 425 5.92 -21.53 7.72
N ASN A 426 5.98 -20.21 7.57
CA ASN A 426 5.92 -19.57 6.26
C ASN A 426 7.31 -19.27 5.65
N PHE A 427 8.38 -19.14 6.45
CA PHE A 427 9.73 -18.77 5.94
C PHE A 427 10.81 -19.84 6.08
N VAL A 428 10.97 -20.44 7.28
CA VAL A 428 12.08 -21.37 7.54
C VAL A 428 11.92 -22.68 6.75
N ILE A 429 10.71 -23.25 6.79
CA ILE A 429 10.42 -24.59 6.24
C ILE A 429 10.62 -24.66 4.71
N PRO A 430 9.99 -23.83 3.85
CA PRO A 430 10.10 -23.98 2.40
C PRO A 430 11.55 -23.95 1.89
N ALA A 431 12.39 -23.09 2.47
CA ALA A 431 13.80 -22.96 2.09
C ALA A 431 14.67 -24.14 2.53
N PHE A 432 14.36 -24.77 3.66
CA PHE A 432 15.07 -25.98 4.11
C PHE A 432 14.75 -27.18 3.21
N PHE A 433 13.47 -27.38 2.85
CA PHE A 433 13.03 -28.56 2.10
C PHE A 433 13.48 -28.62 0.63
N MET A 434 13.88 -27.49 0.01
CA MET A 434 14.48 -27.47 -1.33
C MET A 434 15.73 -28.37 -1.48
N GLY A 435 16.43 -28.68 -0.38
CA GLY A 435 17.60 -29.57 -0.41
C GLY A 435 17.26 -31.05 -0.61
N PHE A 436 16.04 -31.48 -0.29
CA PHE A 436 15.70 -32.91 -0.18
C PHE A 436 15.06 -33.50 -1.45
N GLY A 437 14.46 -32.66 -2.30
CA GLY A 437 13.94 -33.06 -3.61
C GLY A 437 12.83 -34.12 -3.59
N VAL A 438 12.10 -34.24 -2.48
CA VAL A 438 10.95 -35.15 -2.33
C VAL A 438 9.67 -34.44 -2.76
N ALA A 439 8.73 -35.17 -3.38
CA ALA A 439 7.46 -34.61 -3.85
C ALA A 439 6.63 -34.01 -2.69
N ALA A 440 6.00 -32.85 -2.94
CA ALA A 440 5.32 -32.04 -1.91
C ALA A 440 4.27 -32.78 -1.06
N GLN A 441 3.66 -33.85 -1.58
CA GLN A 441 2.65 -34.63 -0.83
C GLN A 441 3.24 -35.37 0.38
N THR A 442 4.55 -35.65 0.41
CA THR A 442 5.23 -36.34 1.50
C THR A 442 5.31 -35.50 2.79
N TYR A 443 5.11 -34.17 2.70
CA TYR A 443 5.27 -33.25 3.84
C TYR A 443 3.99 -33.06 4.68
N LYS A 444 2.85 -33.66 4.31
CA LYS A 444 1.61 -33.54 5.09
C LYS A 444 1.73 -33.97 6.57
N PRO A 445 2.48 -35.05 6.93
CA PRO A 445 2.70 -35.41 8.33
C PRO A 445 3.51 -34.36 9.11
N LEU A 446 4.44 -33.66 8.47
CA LEU A 446 5.20 -32.57 9.11
C LEU A 446 4.29 -31.39 9.47
N TYR A 447 3.42 -30.96 8.56
CA TYR A 447 2.42 -29.92 8.83
C TYR A 447 1.37 -30.35 9.87
N GLN A 448 1.27 -31.64 10.21
CA GLN A 448 0.47 -32.14 11.33
C GLN A 448 1.27 -32.13 12.65
N PHE A 449 2.53 -32.61 12.63
CA PHE A 449 3.46 -32.54 13.77
C PHE A 449 3.68 -31.10 14.27
N LEU A 450 3.85 -30.14 13.36
CA LEU A 450 4.04 -28.73 13.70
C LEU A 450 2.76 -28.04 14.22
N LYS A 451 1.60 -28.70 14.10
CA LYS A 451 0.34 -28.29 14.76
C LYS A 451 0.14 -28.95 16.13
N GLU A 452 1.08 -29.78 16.60
CA GLU A 452 0.97 -30.38 17.95
C GLU A 452 1.12 -29.32 19.05
N PRO A 453 0.24 -29.30 20.08
CA PRO A 453 0.28 -28.32 21.16
C PRO A 453 1.63 -28.19 21.86
N LYS A 454 2.38 -29.29 21.97
CA LYS A 454 3.69 -29.33 22.62
C LYS A 454 4.77 -28.59 21.83
N VAL A 455 4.74 -28.69 20.50
CA VAL A 455 5.71 -28.00 19.62
C VAL A 455 5.44 -26.50 19.64
N ILE A 456 4.17 -26.10 19.52
CA ILE A 456 3.75 -24.69 19.62
C ILE A 456 4.08 -24.12 21.01
N ALA A 457 3.78 -24.85 22.09
CA ALA A 457 4.08 -24.41 23.46
C ALA A 457 5.60 -24.30 23.74
N ALA A 458 6.42 -25.20 23.19
CA ALA A 458 7.88 -25.13 23.34
C ALA A 458 8.47 -23.90 22.63
N ALA A 459 8.07 -23.68 21.36
CA ALA A 459 8.49 -22.51 20.58
C ALA A 459 8.02 -21.19 21.23
N ALA A 460 6.78 -21.13 21.71
CA ALA A 460 6.26 -19.98 22.44
C ALA A 460 7.03 -19.74 23.75
N THR A 461 7.23 -20.77 24.57
CA THR A 461 7.93 -20.65 25.87
C THR A 461 9.34 -20.10 25.71
N LEU A 462 10.12 -20.61 24.76
CA LEU A 462 11.49 -20.15 24.52
C LEU A 462 11.54 -18.75 23.90
N GLY A 463 10.66 -18.46 22.92
CA GLY A 463 10.54 -17.11 22.35
C GLY A 463 10.23 -16.06 23.44
N LEU A 464 9.33 -16.37 24.38
CA LEU A 464 8.91 -15.47 25.46
C LEU A 464 9.98 -15.18 26.53
N VAL A 465 11.01 -16.01 26.63
CA VAL A 465 12.19 -15.74 27.47
C VAL A 465 13.05 -14.66 26.83
N TYR A 466 13.25 -14.70 25.51
CA TYR A 466 14.10 -13.75 24.78
C TYR A 466 13.36 -12.45 24.44
N PHE A 467 12.19 -12.55 23.79
CA PHE A 467 11.32 -11.42 23.45
C PHE A 467 10.77 -10.68 24.68
N GLY A 468 10.82 -11.32 25.85
CA GLY A 468 10.52 -10.69 27.13
C GLY A 468 11.51 -9.61 27.58
N GLY A 469 12.67 -9.46 26.91
CA GLY A 469 13.62 -8.37 27.12
C GLY A 469 13.69 -7.36 25.97
N GLU A 470 13.60 -7.82 24.70
CA GLU A 470 13.95 -6.99 23.54
C GLU A 470 12.77 -6.46 22.70
N ILE A 471 11.55 -7.00 22.80
CA ILE A 471 10.36 -6.34 22.20
C ILE A 471 9.84 -5.19 23.10
N GLY A 472 10.77 -4.42 23.66
CA GLY A 472 10.55 -3.14 24.34
C GLY A 472 10.67 -1.95 23.40
N TYR A 473 10.51 -2.15 22.09
CA TYR A 473 10.65 -1.09 21.08
C TYR A 473 9.47 -0.13 21.14
N ASP A 474 9.71 1.11 21.57
CA ASP A 474 8.71 2.17 21.67
C ASP A 474 8.42 2.81 20.29
N GLY A 475 7.90 1.98 19.38
CA GLY A 475 7.71 2.28 17.96
C GLY A 475 6.66 3.34 17.62
N ILE A 476 6.12 4.03 18.62
CA ILE A 476 5.15 5.12 18.46
C ILE A 476 5.82 6.37 17.88
N ALA A 477 7.07 6.65 18.26
CA ALA A 477 7.79 7.86 17.84
C ALA A 477 8.35 7.78 16.40
N ASN A 478 9.19 6.78 16.11
CA ASN A 478 10.10 6.86 14.96
C ASN A 478 9.71 6.02 13.73
N LYS A 479 8.81 5.04 13.84
CA LYS A 479 8.36 4.13 12.76
C LYS A 479 9.47 3.52 11.86
N GLN A 480 10.70 3.41 12.36
CA GLN A 480 11.78 2.72 11.66
C GLN A 480 11.80 1.25 12.07
N ILE A 481 11.93 0.35 11.10
CA ILE A 481 12.27 -1.04 11.39
C ILE A 481 13.75 -1.09 11.71
N ASP A 482 14.10 -1.47 12.93
CA ASP A 482 15.46 -1.90 13.23
C ASP A 482 15.70 -3.27 12.57
N TRP A 483 16.27 -3.23 11.37
CA TRP A 483 16.61 -4.44 10.62
C TRP A 483 17.71 -5.27 11.29
N SER A 484 18.51 -4.69 12.19
CA SER A 484 19.45 -5.46 13.02
C SER A 484 18.72 -6.25 14.11
N ALA A 485 17.69 -5.66 14.74
CA ALA A 485 16.82 -6.38 15.67
C ALA A 485 15.97 -7.45 14.96
N ILE A 486 15.39 -7.16 13.80
CA ILE A 486 14.62 -8.17 13.03
C ILE A 486 15.53 -9.27 12.49
N SER A 487 16.74 -9.00 12.03
CA SER A 487 17.66 -10.06 11.59
C SER A 487 18.22 -10.87 12.77
N SER A 488 18.46 -10.27 13.93
CA SER A 488 18.84 -11.00 15.16
C SER A 488 17.71 -11.91 15.65
N ALA A 489 16.48 -11.38 15.74
CA ALA A 489 15.29 -12.18 16.05
C ALA A 489 15.01 -13.24 14.98
N GLY A 490 15.29 -12.92 13.71
CA GLY A 490 15.16 -13.82 12.57
C GLY A 490 16.15 -14.98 12.60
N GLN A 491 17.41 -14.72 12.98
CA GLN A 491 18.42 -15.76 13.23
C GLN A 491 18.00 -16.65 14.41
N ILE A 492 17.57 -16.08 15.54
CA ILE A 492 17.14 -16.86 16.71
C ILE A 492 15.89 -17.72 16.41
N LEU A 493 14.90 -17.18 15.71
CA LEU A 493 13.72 -17.95 15.25
C LEU A 493 14.08 -19.00 14.20
N PHE A 494 15.04 -18.71 13.33
CA PHE A 494 15.57 -19.66 12.36
C PHE A 494 16.30 -20.81 13.06
N ASP A 495 17.17 -20.54 14.03
CA ASP A 495 17.92 -21.54 14.79
C ASP A 495 17.00 -22.45 15.62
N ILE A 496 16.01 -21.88 16.31
CA ILE A 496 15.00 -22.64 17.08
C ILE A 496 14.15 -23.50 16.13
N GLY A 497 13.65 -22.89 15.05
CA GLY A 497 12.81 -23.58 14.07
C GLY A 497 13.53 -24.71 13.36
N LEU A 498 14.75 -24.45 12.92
CA LEU A 498 15.60 -25.45 12.30
C LEU A 498 15.98 -26.54 13.30
N SER A 499 16.27 -26.23 14.57
CA SER A 499 16.52 -27.25 15.60
C SER A 499 15.33 -28.19 15.78
N SER A 500 14.11 -27.68 15.98
CA SER A 500 12.90 -28.51 16.10
C SER A 500 12.59 -29.31 14.83
N LEU A 501 12.92 -28.76 13.66
CA LEU A 501 12.73 -29.42 12.37
C LEU A 501 13.78 -30.51 12.10
N LEU A 502 15.02 -30.30 12.52
CA LEU A 502 16.09 -31.30 12.48
C LEU A 502 15.71 -32.52 13.32
N GLU A 503 15.18 -32.31 14.54
CA GLU A 503 14.74 -33.43 15.39
C GLU A 503 13.66 -34.30 14.72
N TRP A 504 12.71 -33.70 13.99
CA TRP A 504 11.72 -34.46 13.22
C TRP A 504 12.35 -35.16 12.00
N CYS A 505 13.24 -34.48 11.28
CA CYS A 505 13.95 -35.06 10.14
C CYS A 505 14.83 -36.25 10.56
N GLU A 506 15.47 -36.22 11.73
CA GLU A 506 16.27 -37.34 12.27
C GLU A 506 15.44 -38.62 12.50
N GLU A 507 14.12 -38.50 12.74
CA GLU A 507 13.22 -39.66 12.90
C GLU A 507 12.67 -40.18 11.56
N GLN A 508 12.63 -39.35 10.51
CA GLN A 508 11.98 -39.64 9.23
C GLN A 508 12.93 -39.78 8.03
N MET A 509 14.19 -39.35 8.18
CA MET A 509 15.18 -39.21 7.11
C MET A 509 16.56 -39.70 7.58
N SER A 510 17.44 -40.06 6.64
CA SER A 510 18.81 -40.48 6.97
C SER A 510 19.73 -39.29 7.25
N GLU A 511 20.57 -39.41 8.28
CA GLU A 511 21.62 -38.45 8.69
C GLU A 511 22.39 -37.83 7.50
N GLU A 512 22.86 -38.63 6.54
CA GLU A 512 23.61 -38.15 5.36
C GLU A 512 22.84 -37.14 4.47
N VAL A 513 21.50 -37.14 4.53
CA VAL A 513 20.63 -36.22 3.78
C VAL A 513 20.46 -34.91 4.55
N ILE A 514 20.41 -34.98 5.88
CA ILE A 514 20.32 -33.82 6.77
C ILE A 514 21.64 -33.03 6.75
N GLU A 515 22.80 -33.72 6.77
CA GLU A 515 24.14 -33.12 6.56
C GLU A 515 24.27 -32.33 5.24
N ASP A 516 23.46 -32.61 4.20
CA ASP A 516 23.52 -31.83 2.94
C ASP A 516 22.78 -30.48 3.03
N ALA A 517 21.77 -30.36 3.88
CA ALA A 517 20.95 -29.15 3.98
C ALA A 517 21.56 -28.06 4.87
N ILE A 518 22.26 -28.45 5.95
CA ILE A 518 22.81 -27.54 6.97
C ILE A 518 23.76 -26.44 6.43
N PRO A 519 24.64 -26.69 5.44
CA PRO A 519 25.57 -25.65 4.97
C PRO A 519 24.94 -24.42 4.29
N PHE A 520 23.63 -24.43 4.06
CA PHE A 520 22.85 -23.33 3.49
C PHE A 520 21.88 -22.72 4.52
N ALA A 521 22.04 -23.08 5.81
CA ALA A 521 21.26 -22.56 6.91
C ALA A 521 21.51 -21.04 7.08
N GLY A 522 20.44 -20.27 7.23
CA GLY A 522 20.49 -18.80 7.29
C GLY A 522 20.48 -18.07 5.95
N TRP A 523 20.60 -18.77 4.80
CA TRP A 523 20.64 -18.12 3.48
C TRP A 523 19.40 -17.28 3.15
N VAL A 524 18.23 -17.60 3.71
CA VAL A 524 17.02 -16.76 3.58
C VAL A 524 17.20 -15.40 4.25
N VAL A 525 17.74 -15.38 5.48
CA VAL A 525 17.98 -14.15 6.24
C VAL A 525 19.05 -13.31 5.56
N LEU A 526 20.11 -13.95 5.06
CA LEU A 526 21.17 -13.29 4.29
C LEU A 526 20.64 -12.71 2.97
N ALA A 527 19.79 -13.43 2.24
CA ALA A 527 19.17 -12.94 1.01
C ALA A 527 18.20 -11.77 1.25
N ILE A 528 17.45 -11.77 2.37
CA ILE A 528 16.63 -10.62 2.79
C ILE A 528 17.53 -9.41 3.12
N ASN A 529 18.64 -9.62 3.84
CA ASN A 529 19.58 -8.54 4.18
C ASN A 529 20.28 -7.95 2.92
N ILE A 530 20.58 -8.75 1.90
CA ILE A 530 21.08 -8.28 0.59
C ILE A 530 20.07 -7.33 -0.09
N ALA A 531 18.78 -7.46 0.20
CA ALA A 531 17.71 -6.66 -0.39
C ALA A 531 17.27 -5.46 0.47
N ALA A 532 18.05 -5.03 1.48
CA ALA A 532 17.64 -4.03 2.47
C ALA A 532 17.06 -2.72 1.88
N ASP A 533 17.73 -2.12 0.90
CA ASP A 533 17.25 -0.90 0.22
C ASP A 533 15.99 -1.12 -0.66
N VAL A 534 15.67 -2.38 -0.95
CA VAL A 534 14.63 -2.83 -1.90
C VAL A 534 13.34 -3.25 -1.18
N ILE A 535 13.33 -3.37 0.16
CA ILE A 535 12.22 -3.96 0.93
C ILE A 535 10.86 -3.30 0.66
N GLN A 536 10.83 -2.03 0.22
CA GLN A 536 9.64 -1.35 -0.31
C GLN A 536 8.99 -2.03 -1.55
N MET A 537 9.52 -3.16 -2.04
CA MET A 537 8.94 -3.98 -3.11
C MET A 537 8.70 -5.47 -2.73
N SER A 538 9.20 -5.94 -1.59
CA SER A 538 9.11 -7.35 -1.16
C SER A 538 7.79 -7.63 -0.46
N GLN A 539 6.84 -8.26 -1.16
CA GLN A 539 5.44 -8.30 -0.72
C GLN A 539 5.22 -9.19 0.50
N THR A 540 5.94 -10.31 0.57
CA THR A 540 5.91 -11.23 1.71
C THR A 540 6.31 -10.54 3.03
N ILE A 541 7.07 -9.44 2.94
CA ILE A 541 7.48 -8.60 4.07
C ILE A 541 6.51 -7.42 4.25
N ILE A 542 6.14 -6.73 3.16
CA ILE A 542 5.21 -5.57 3.19
C ILE A 542 3.84 -5.92 3.77
N GLU A 543 3.27 -7.08 3.42
CA GLU A 543 1.95 -7.50 3.91
C GLU A 543 1.93 -7.75 5.43
N LEU A 544 3.08 -8.11 6.02
CA LEU A 544 3.24 -8.22 7.47
C LEU A 544 3.54 -6.87 8.12
N VAL A 545 4.44 -6.08 7.51
CA VAL A 545 4.87 -4.76 8.01
C VAL A 545 3.71 -3.76 8.08
N ASN A 546 2.77 -3.81 7.12
CA ASN A 546 1.62 -2.90 7.09
C ASN A 546 0.40 -3.37 7.91
N CYS A 547 0.50 -4.48 8.66
CA CYS A 547 -0.56 -4.91 9.57
C CYS A 547 -0.35 -4.31 10.98
N PRO A 548 -1.42 -3.87 11.66
CA PRO A 548 -1.37 -3.65 13.10
C PRO A 548 -1.23 -4.99 13.83
N TYR A 549 -0.74 -4.92 15.05
CA TYR A 549 -0.58 -6.08 15.92
C TYR A 549 -1.92 -6.67 16.44
N MET A 550 -3.08 -5.99 16.29
CA MET A 550 -4.42 -6.36 16.84
C MET A 550 -5.64 -5.88 16.00
N ILE A 551 -6.86 -6.50 16.13
CA ILE A 551 -8.07 -6.31 15.26
C ILE A 551 -9.49 -6.48 16.02
N PRO A 552 -10.51 -5.53 16.08
CA PRO A 552 -11.74 -5.46 17.03
C PRO A 552 -13.30 -5.40 16.55
N ASN A 553 -14.41 -5.29 17.42
CA ASN A 553 -15.97 -5.40 17.10
C ASN A 553 -17.18 -4.89 18.12
N SER A 554 -18.59 -4.82 17.86
CA SER A 554 -19.82 -4.38 18.78
C SER A 554 -21.44 -4.49 18.38
N ILE A 555 -22.55 -3.95 19.09
CA ILE A 555 -24.13 -4.18 18.96
C ILE A 555 -25.30 -3.15 19.56
N SER A 556 -26.70 -3.11 19.24
CA SER A 556 -27.94 -2.40 19.98
C SER A 556 -29.54 -2.45 19.48
N THR A 557 -30.66 -1.79 20.07
CA THR A 557 -32.26 -1.90 19.84
C THR A 557 -33.39 -0.73 20.21
N THR A 558 -34.81 -0.80 20.02
CA THR A 558 -36.05 0.06 19.40
C THR A 558 -37.24 1.09 20.05
N ILE A 559 -37.85 2.24 19.43
CA ILE A 559 -38.98 3.36 19.73
C ILE A 559 -39.83 4.30 18.62
N THR A 560 -39.89 5.72 18.57
CA THR A 560 -40.65 6.81 17.73
C THR A 560 -40.15 8.36 17.66
N SER A 561 -40.50 9.29 16.66
CA SER A 561 -39.86 10.67 16.34
C SER A 561 -40.53 11.88 15.51
N SER A 562 -39.99 13.16 15.46
CA SER A 562 -40.45 14.38 14.66
C SER A 562 -39.41 15.47 14.15
N LEU A 563 -39.71 16.34 13.14
CA LEU A 563 -38.77 17.25 12.36
C LEU A 563 -39.17 18.74 12.00
N THR A 564 -38.16 19.63 11.85
CA THR A 564 -38.18 21.07 11.37
C THR A 564 -37.00 21.41 10.40
N ILE A 565 -37.13 22.34 9.42
CA ILE A 565 -36.07 22.66 8.40
C ILE A 565 -35.94 24.17 8.03
N HIS A 566 -34.70 24.66 7.83
CA HIS A 566 -34.26 26.03 7.47
C HIS A 566 -33.49 26.13 6.10
N PRO A 567 -33.27 27.33 5.51
CA PRO A 567 -32.50 27.56 4.26
C PRO A 567 -30.96 27.37 4.37
N ASP A 568 -30.21 27.58 3.26
CA ASP A 568 -28.75 27.37 3.25
C ASP A 568 -27.98 28.48 3.97
N PRO A 569 -27.18 28.15 5.00
CA PRO A 569 -26.38 29.10 5.76
C PRO A 569 -25.24 29.77 4.95
N ARG A 570 -24.68 29.09 3.95
CA ARG A 570 -23.59 29.62 3.09
C ARG A 570 -24.10 30.70 2.12
N HIS A 571 -25.41 30.79 1.92
CA HIS A 571 -26.06 31.62 0.91
C HIS A 571 -27.17 32.53 1.49
N GLY A 572 -27.64 32.26 2.71
CA GLY A 572 -28.71 33.01 3.39
C GLY A 572 -30.14 32.75 2.86
N ALA A 573 -30.32 31.86 1.88
CA ALA A 573 -31.61 31.65 1.22
C ALA A 573 -31.80 30.20 0.71
N PHE A 574 -33.06 29.83 0.49
CA PHE A 574 -33.42 28.65 -0.30
C PHE A 574 -33.00 28.83 -1.77
N PRO A 575 -32.71 27.75 -2.52
CA PRO A 575 -32.30 27.81 -3.92
C PRO A 575 -33.15 28.74 -4.79
N ALA A 576 -32.47 29.64 -5.52
CA ALA A 576 -33.13 30.57 -6.43
C ALA A 576 -33.75 29.83 -7.62
N VAL A 577 -35.06 29.97 -7.80
CA VAL A 577 -35.83 29.25 -8.83
C VAL A 577 -35.77 30.00 -10.16
N PRO A 578 -35.30 29.37 -11.26
CA PRO A 578 -35.35 29.97 -12.60
C PRO A 578 -36.79 30.29 -13.01
N SER A 579 -36.98 31.36 -13.80
CA SER A 579 -38.32 31.81 -14.21
C SER A 579 -39.01 30.76 -15.09
N GLY A 580 -39.99 30.05 -14.51
CA GLY A 580 -40.73 28.96 -15.15
C GLY A 580 -40.75 27.65 -14.35
N SER A 581 -39.78 27.47 -13.44
CA SER A 581 -39.59 26.24 -12.65
C SER A 581 -40.49 26.15 -11.40
N ARG A 582 -40.67 24.93 -10.88
CA ARG A 582 -41.47 24.59 -9.68
C ARG A 582 -40.58 24.15 -8.52
N ALA A 583 -41.09 24.20 -7.28
CA ALA A 583 -40.37 23.77 -6.08
C ALA A 583 -41.16 22.74 -5.24
N SER A 584 -40.46 21.81 -4.60
CA SER A 584 -41.04 20.82 -3.67
C SER A 584 -40.00 20.21 -2.72
N TYR A 585 -40.43 19.48 -1.68
CA TYR A 585 -39.54 18.70 -0.82
C TYR A 585 -40.09 17.31 -0.45
N ILE A 586 -39.19 16.38 -0.11
CA ILE A 586 -39.48 15.02 0.37
C ILE A 586 -38.69 14.77 1.65
N ALA A 587 -39.32 14.23 2.69
CA ALA A 587 -38.67 13.91 3.97
C ALA A 587 -38.45 12.40 4.15
N LYS A 588 -37.38 12.03 4.86
CA LYS A 588 -36.97 10.65 5.11
C LYS A 588 -36.46 10.48 6.53
N MET A 589 -36.75 9.33 7.12
CA MET A 589 -36.10 8.80 8.29
C MET A 589 -35.43 7.47 7.93
N ILE A 590 -34.14 7.39 8.17
CA ILE A 590 -33.24 6.34 7.69
C ILE A 590 -32.52 5.75 8.89
N TYR A 591 -32.83 4.50 9.22
CA TYR A 591 -32.03 3.72 10.17
C TYR A 591 -30.68 3.38 9.53
N GLN A 592 -29.60 3.38 10.30
CA GLN A 592 -28.29 2.98 9.80
C GLN A 592 -28.07 1.45 9.80
N GLU A 593 -28.85 0.71 10.57
CA GLU A 593 -28.91 -0.75 10.44
C GLU A 593 -29.63 -1.14 9.13
N GLN A 594 -28.90 -1.75 8.21
CA GLN A 594 -29.36 -2.03 6.84
C GLN A 594 -30.59 -2.96 6.74
N ASN A 595 -30.98 -3.62 7.83
CA ASN A 595 -32.17 -4.47 7.91
C ASN A 595 -33.47 -3.73 8.30
N ARG A 596 -33.42 -2.42 8.58
CA ARG A 596 -34.60 -1.62 8.93
C ARG A 596 -34.95 -0.66 7.79
N ALA A 597 -36.13 -0.83 7.18
CA ALA A 597 -36.55 -0.03 6.04
C ALA A 597 -36.71 1.47 6.38
N ALA A 598 -36.17 2.35 5.55
CA ALA A 598 -36.32 3.80 5.70
C ALA A 598 -37.78 4.23 5.46
N VAL A 599 -38.30 5.10 6.33
CA VAL A 599 -39.65 5.65 6.23
C VAL A 599 -39.57 6.98 5.47
N THR A 600 -40.39 7.16 4.43
CA THR A 600 -40.36 8.31 3.53
C THR A 600 -41.74 8.99 3.48
N SER A 601 -41.77 10.32 3.41
CA SER A 601 -43.02 11.08 3.22
C SER A 601 -43.41 11.15 1.74
N GLU A 602 -44.69 11.42 1.49
CA GLU A 602 -45.11 11.93 0.18
C GLU A 602 -44.43 13.29 -0.15
N PRO A 603 -44.32 13.67 -1.44
CA PRO A 603 -43.77 14.97 -1.84
C PRO A 603 -44.68 16.14 -1.45
N VAL A 604 -44.10 17.18 -0.86
CA VAL A 604 -44.80 18.40 -0.43
C VAL A 604 -44.44 19.55 -1.38
N PRO A 605 -45.41 20.12 -2.14
CA PRO A 605 -45.16 21.23 -3.06
C PRO A 605 -44.95 22.57 -2.32
N LEU A 606 -44.20 23.47 -2.95
CA LEU A 606 -43.89 24.82 -2.44
C LEU A 606 -44.27 25.90 -3.47
N ASP A 607 -44.54 27.11 -2.99
CA ASP A 607 -44.76 28.30 -3.82
C ASP A 607 -43.47 29.14 -3.92
N PRO A 608 -42.78 29.20 -5.08
CA PRO A 608 -41.59 30.02 -5.27
C PRO A 608 -41.82 31.53 -5.05
N SER A 609 -43.08 31.98 -5.06
CA SER A 609 -43.47 33.39 -4.85
C SER A 609 -43.43 33.80 -3.38
N ASN A 610 -43.50 32.83 -2.46
CA ASN A 610 -43.74 33.07 -1.03
C ASN A 610 -43.26 31.87 -0.19
N TYR A 611 -41.94 31.65 -0.13
CA TYR A 611 -41.37 30.61 0.74
C TYR A 611 -41.66 30.92 2.22
N PRO A 612 -42.13 29.94 3.02
CA PRO A 612 -42.16 30.08 4.47
C PRO A 612 -40.72 30.08 5.02
N PRO A 613 -40.45 30.69 6.18
CA PRO A 613 -39.12 30.72 6.76
C PRO A 613 -38.60 29.34 7.22
N VAL A 614 -39.51 28.37 7.44
CA VAL A 614 -39.19 26.98 7.82
C VAL A 614 -40.23 25.97 7.28
N LEU A 615 -39.86 24.68 7.25
CA LEU A 615 -40.68 23.51 6.86
C LEU A 615 -40.77 22.49 8.03
N ASN A 616 -41.75 21.57 8.08
CA ASN A 616 -42.01 20.67 9.24
C ASN A 616 -42.62 19.29 8.85
N THR A 617 -42.36 18.20 9.58
CA THR A 617 -42.94 16.83 9.37
C THR A 617 -42.65 15.83 10.54
N SER A 618 -43.10 14.55 10.50
CA SER A 618 -42.88 13.55 11.59
C SER A 618 -42.93 12.05 11.18
N PHE A 619 -42.50 11.13 12.07
CA PHE A 619 -42.27 9.68 11.81
C PHE A 619 -42.48 8.75 13.04
N SER A 620 -42.42 7.42 12.84
CA SER A 620 -42.30 6.40 13.92
C SER A 620 -41.05 5.55 13.69
N ASN A 621 -40.28 5.25 14.74
CA ASN A 621 -38.80 5.21 14.74
C ASN A 621 -38.19 4.20 15.75
N THR A 622 -37.93 2.97 15.36
CA THR A 622 -37.29 2.00 16.25
C THR A 622 -35.86 2.42 16.74
N LEU A 623 -35.66 2.96 17.99
CA LEU A 623 -34.43 3.10 18.86
C LEU A 623 -33.25 2.20 18.45
N GLY A 624 -32.07 2.60 18.91
CA GLY A 624 -30.88 1.76 19.04
C GLY A 624 -30.33 1.29 17.72
N GLY A 625 -29.04 1.02 17.75
CA GLY A 625 -28.22 1.59 16.70
C GLY A 625 -28.55 3.08 16.57
N LYS A 626 -28.68 3.51 15.33
CA LYS A 626 -28.56 4.91 14.94
C LYS A 626 -29.57 5.27 13.86
N VAL A 627 -30.09 6.49 13.91
CA VAL A 627 -31.07 7.01 12.94
C VAL A 627 -30.62 8.35 12.38
N LYS A 628 -30.96 8.59 11.12
CA LYS A 628 -30.67 9.81 10.38
C LYS A 628 -31.95 10.32 9.76
N PHE A 629 -32.11 11.64 9.69
CA PHE A 629 -33.22 12.26 8.98
C PHE A 629 -32.70 13.12 7.84
N GLU A 630 -33.42 13.10 6.71
CA GLU A 630 -33.07 13.87 5.51
C GLU A 630 -34.31 14.56 4.94
N VAL A 631 -34.10 15.72 4.32
CA VAL A 631 -35.09 16.38 3.45
C VAL A 631 -34.41 16.76 2.14
N ASP A 632 -34.87 16.16 1.04
CA ASP A 632 -34.48 16.53 -0.33
C ASP A 632 -35.36 17.71 -0.80
N PHE A 633 -34.76 18.77 -1.34
CA PHE A 633 -35.44 19.94 -1.91
C PHE A 633 -35.18 20.02 -3.42
N TYR A 634 -36.24 20.15 -4.21
CA TYR A 634 -36.20 20.09 -5.66
C TYR A 634 -36.58 21.41 -6.33
N ILE A 635 -35.87 21.77 -7.39
CA ILE A 635 -36.30 22.70 -8.45
C ILE A 635 -36.58 21.85 -9.68
N ASP A 636 -37.85 21.78 -10.09
CA ASP A 636 -38.38 20.78 -11.03
C ASP A 636 -37.90 19.36 -10.70
N ASN A 637 -36.92 18.83 -11.45
CA ASN A 637 -36.31 17.52 -11.22
C ASN A 637 -34.90 17.58 -10.61
N TRP A 638 -34.27 18.77 -10.54
CA TRP A 638 -32.96 18.96 -9.93
C TRP A 638 -33.10 19.05 -8.42
N MET A 639 -32.44 18.15 -7.66
CA MET A 639 -32.33 18.29 -6.21
C MET A 639 -31.35 19.42 -5.87
N ALA A 640 -31.86 20.65 -5.87
CA ALA A 640 -31.10 21.88 -5.70
C ALA A 640 -30.52 22.03 -4.28
N GLY A 641 -31.04 21.30 -3.28
CA GLY A 641 -30.42 21.20 -1.97
C GLY A 641 -30.92 20.03 -1.12
N LYS A 642 -30.18 19.71 -0.06
CA LYS A 642 -30.51 18.69 0.94
C LYS A 642 -30.31 19.20 2.36
N ALA A 643 -31.33 19.08 3.20
CA ALA A 643 -31.19 19.19 4.64
C ALA A 643 -30.99 17.79 5.24
N THR A 644 -30.18 17.70 6.28
CA THR A 644 -29.82 16.43 6.91
C THR A 644 -29.50 16.64 8.38
N THR A 645 -29.83 15.68 9.23
CA THR A 645 -29.14 15.52 10.52
C THR A 645 -27.77 14.89 10.28
N GLY A 646 -26.90 14.98 11.28
CA GLY A 646 -25.90 13.95 11.51
C GLY A 646 -26.56 12.63 11.92
N VAL A 647 -25.76 11.66 12.35
CA VAL A 647 -26.30 10.42 12.89
C VAL A 647 -26.74 10.65 14.33
N LEU A 648 -28.01 10.39 14.63
CA LEU A 648 -28.57 10.51 15.97
C LEU A 648 -28.50 9.16 16.68
N GLU A 649 -27.98 9.18 17.91
CA GLU A 649 -28.24 8.13 18.88
C GLU A 649 -29.74 7.96 19.02
N ASN A 650 -30.22 6.78 18.65
CA ASN A 650 -31.64 6.60 18.45
C ASN A 650 -32.33 6.35 19.79
N ASN A 651 -32.53 7.43 20.54
CA ASN A 651 -33.18 7.48 21.85
C ASN A 651 -34.27 8.55 21.92
N GLU A 652 -35.20 8.40 22.88
CA GLU A 652 -36.40 9.25 22.98
C GLU A 652 -36.06 10.71 23.27
N ALA A 653 -35.03 10.94 24.09
CA ALA A 653 -34.59 12.29 24.48
C ALA A 653 -33.99 13.09 23.31
N ILE A 654 -33.36 12.42 22.34
CA ILE A 654 -32.70 13.04 21.18
C ILE A 654 -33.61 13.09 19.94
N THR A 655 -34.34 12.01 19.66
CA THR A 655 -35.03 11.85 18.37
C THR A 655 -36.49 12.31 18.36
N ALA A 656 -37.04 12.75 19.49
CA ALA A 656 -38.43 13.20 19.56
C ALA A 656 -38.70 14.48 18.73
N ASN A 657 -37.76 15.44 18.68
CA ASN A 657 -37.91 16.72 17.98
C ASN A 657 -36.56 17.21 17.43
N ILE A 658 -36.49 17.57 16.15
CA ILE A 658 -35.24 17.80 15.40
C ILE A 658 -35.35 19.06 14.51
N THR A 659 -34.24 19.75 14.27
CA THR A 659 -34.12 20.94 13.40
C THR A 659 -32.92 20.82 12.45
N MET A 660 -33.10 21.13 11.17
CA MET A 660 -32.08 20.98 10.11
C MET A 660 -31.95 22.24 9.24
N TYR A 661 -30.85 22.36 8.49
CA TYR A 661 -30.60 23.42 7.50
C TYR A 661 -30.32 22.81 6.12
N LEU A 662 -30.78 23.45 5.04
CA LEU A 662 -30.71 22.94 3.67
C LEU A 662 -29.38 23.32 2.99
N LEU A 663 -28.53 22.36 2.63
CA LEU A 663 -27.30 22.60 1.87
C LEU A 663 -27.56 22.51 0.36
N GLN A 664 -27.33 23.60 -0.38
CA GLN A 664 -27.40 23.68 -1.84
C GLN A 664 -26.35 22.79 -2.52
N LYS A 665 -26.68 22.32 -3.74
CA LYS A 665 -25.83 21.47 -4.59
C LYS A 665 -25.22 22.24 -5.78
N PRO A 666 -24.05 21.80 -6.30
CA PRO A 666 -23.37 22.45 -7.43
C PRO A 666 -24.07 22.19 -8.77
N ILE A 667 -23.61 22.91 -9.80
CA ILE A 667 -24.11 22.81 -11.17
C ILE A 667 -23.81 21.40 -11.73
N PRO A 668 -24.81 20.66 -12.27
CA PRO A 668 -24.56 19.37 -12.92
C PRO A 668 -23.67 19.51 -14.15
N LEU A 669 -22.66 18.64 -14.29
CA LEU A 669 -21.85 18.51 -15.49
C LEU A 669 -22.39 17.38 -16.39
N ASP A 670 -22.28 17.59 -17.69
CA ASP A 670 -22.77 16.71 -18.76
C ASP A 670 -21.86 16.79 -20.02
N SER A 671 -22.24 16.11 -21.10
CA SER A 671 -21.50 16.15 -22.37
C SER A 671 -21.57 17.49 -23.12
N ASN A 672 -22.37 18.46 -22.65
CA ASN A 672 -22.45 19.82 -23.17
C ASN A 672 -21.62 20.83 -22.36
N SER A 673 -20.98 20.38 -21.27
CA SER A 673 -20.30 21.22 -20.29
C SER A 673 -18.90 21.68 -20.75
N ILE A 674 -18.84 22.33 -21.91
CA ILE A 674 -17.63 22.93 -22.47
C ILE A 674 -17.34 24.26 -21.74
N TYR A 675 -16.16 24.37 -21.15
CA TYR A 675 -15.77 25.50 -20.32
C TYR A 675 -15.49 26.77 -21.13
N GLN A 676 -15.81 27.93 -20.56
CA GLN A 676 -15.59 29.24 -21.16
C GLN A 676 -14.75 30.11 -20.22
N HIS A 677 -13.70 30.75 -20.75
CA HIS A 677 -12.84 31.68 -20.02
C HIS A 677 -13.61 32.94 -19.64
N THR A 678 -13.54 33.37 -18.39
CA THR A 678 -14.38 34.46 -17.82
C THR A 678 -13.58 35.60 -17.20
N ALA A 679 -12.43 35.30 -16.58
CA ALA A 679 -11.54 36.30 -15.99
C ALA A 679 -10.06 35.91 -16.06
N ILE A 680 -9.17 36.90 -15.95
CA ILE A 680 -7.71 36.73 -15.87
C ILE A 680 -7.12 37.65 -14.79
N LEU A 681 -6.07 37.19 -14.11
CA LEU A 681 -5.33 37.97 -13.12
C LEU A 681 -4.46 39.02 -13.81
N GLY A 682 -4.72 40.29 -13.50
CA GLY A 682 -3.94 41.45 -13.96
C GLY A 682 -3.33 42.24 -12.81
N TYR A 683 -2.45 43.18 -13.14
CA TYR A 683 -1.85 44.12 -12.19
C TYR A 683 -1.93 45.56 -12.68
N ASN A 684 -2.65 46.42 -11.96
CA ASN A 684 -2.77 47.85 -12.24
C ASN A 684 -2.62 48.65 -10.94
N GLY A 685 -1.37 48.77 -10.46
CA GLY A 685 -1.03 49.35 -9.14
C GLY A 685 -1.35 48.42 -7.95
N GLN A 686 -2.34 47.56 -8.11
CA GLN A 686 -2.71 46.42 -7.26
C GLN A 686 -3.11 45.25 -8.16
N TYR A 687 -3.13 44.02 -7.64
CA TYR A 687 -3.68 42.89 -8.38
C TYR A 687 -5.20 42.97 -8.45
N SER A 688 -5.79 42.44 -9.53
CA SER A 688 -7.23 42.30 -9.67
C SER A 688 -7.60 41.29 -10.74
N TRP A 689 -8.77 40.67 -10.60
CA TRP A 689 -9.38 39.86 -11.65
C TRP A 689 -10.03 40.78 -12.70
N MET A 690 -9.62 40.64 -13.95
CA MET A 690 -10.14 41.37 -15.10
C MET A 690 -11.04 40.45 -15.90
N SER A 691 -12.31 40.81 -16.12
CA SER A 691 -13.20 39.97 -16.93
C SER A 691 -12.76 40.00 -18.40
N GLN A 692 -12.60 38.81 -18.98
CA GLN A 692 -12.07 38.61 -20.33
C GLN A 692 -12.64 37.29 -20.89
N SER A 693 -13.18 37.32 -22.11
CA SER A 693 -13.87 36.16 -22.72
C SER A 693 -12.98 35.29 -23.61
N GLN A 694 -11.68 35.55 -23.66
CA GLN A 694 -10.71 34.85 -24.50
C GLN A 694 -9.50 34.43 -23.66
N PRO A 695 -9.00 33.19 -23.78
CA PRO A 695 -7.83 32.74 -23.04
C PRO A 695 -6.54 33.45 -23.48
N PRO A 696 -5.49 33.41 -22.64
CA PRO A 696 -4.16 33.83 -23.04
C PRO A 696 -3.62 32.95 -24.18
N THR A 697 -2.67 33.47 -24.96
CA THR A 697 -2.09 32.79 -26.13
C THR A 697 -0.64 32.33 -25.93
N ALA A 698 -0.14 32.36 -24.69
CA ALA A 698 1.18 31.87 -24.34
C ALA A 698 1.19 30.34 -24.17
N THR A 699 2.32 29.70 -24.46
CA THR A 699 2.50 28.23 -24.43
C THR A 699 3.83 27.85 -23.77
N LEU A 700 4.16 26.56 -23.70
CA LEU A 700 5.46 26.07 -23.20
C LEU A 700 6.65 26.70 -23.94
N ALA A 701 6.46 27.10 -25.21
CA ALA A 701 7.46 27.82 -26.00
C ALA A 701 7.82 29.22 -25.46
N ASN A 702 7.08 29.75 -24.48
CA ASN A 702 7.40 31.00 -23.77
C ASN A 702 8.33 30.81 -22.55
N ALA A 703 8.71 29.58 -22.20
CA ALA A 703 9.67 29.30 -21.15
C ALA A 703 11.04 29.95 -21.44
N ASN A 704 11.62 30.62 -20.44
CA ASN A 704 12.81 31.44 -20.57
C ASN A 704 13.77 31.22 -19.39
N ASN A 705 14.90 30.57 -19.67
CA ASN A 705 15.93 30.22 -18.69
C ASN A 705 16.96 31.35 -18.40
N SER A 706 16.70 32.57 -18.88
CA SER A 706 17.58 33.73 -18.64
C SER A 706 17.68 34.05 -17.15
N GLN A 707 18.89 34.36 -16.66
CA GLN A 707 19.13 34.65 -15.24
C GLN A 707 18.75 36.08 -14.82
N ASN A 708 18.16 36.86 -15.73
CA ASN A 708 17.79 38.26 -15.57
C ASN A 708 16.62 38.63 -16.48
N GLY A 709 16.04 39.82 -16.24
CA GLY A 709 14.81 40.27 -16.91
C GLY A 709 13.57 39.51 -16.44
N ASN A 710 12.44 39.74 -17.10
CA ASN A 710 11.21 39.00 -16.82
C ASN A 710 11.21 37.66 -17.55
N ALA A 711 11.71 36.62 -16.87
CA ALA A 711 11.95 35.31 -17.44
C ALA A 711 11.44 34.21 -16.48
N ILE A 712 10.34 33.54 -16.84
CA ILE A 712 9.81 32.37 -16.11
C ILE A 712 10.36 31.12 -16.82
N SER A 713 10.97 30.20 -16.07
CA SER A 713 11.57 28.97 -16.61
C SER A 713 10.72 27.73 -16.38
N GLU A 714 10.18 27.58 -15.17
CA GLU A 714 9.40 26.41 -14.75
C GLU A 714 8.12 26.86 -14.03
N TRP A 715 7.02 26.13 -14.26
CA TRP A 715 5.73 26.32 -13.59
C TRP A 715 5.48 25.07 -12.76
N MET A 716 5.34 25.21 -11.44
CA MET A 716 5.43 24.08 -10.50
C MET A 716 4.07 23.53 -10.06
N GLY A 717 3.02 24.37 -10.03
CA GLY A 717 1.69 23.92 -9.61
C GLY A 717 0.74 25.05 -9.19
N LEU A 718 -0.55 24.71 -9.11
CA LEU A 718 -1.64 25.61 -8.73
C LEU A 718 -2.39 25.07 -7.51
N ALA A 719 -2.22 25.70 -6.36
CA ALA A 719 -2.93 25.35 -5.13
C ALA A 719 -4.21 26.19 -4.99
N ILE A 720 -5.31 25.62 -4.49
CA ILE A 720 -6.52 26.36 -4.10
C ILE A 720 -6.84 26.09 -2.63
N SER A 721 -7.31 27.09 -1.91
CA SER A 721 -8.06 26.87 -0.67
C SER A 721 -9.51 27.31 -0.83
N GLN A 722 -10.42 26.32 -0.78
CA GLN A 722 -11.86 26.58 -0.76
C GLN A 722 -12.35 27.11 0.59
N ARG A 723 -11.60 26.86 1.67
CA ARG A 723 -11.85 27.39 3.02
C ARG A 723 -11.63 28.89 3.12
N TYR A 724 -10.56 29.39 2.49
CA TYR A 724 -10.18 30.80 2.54
C TYR A 724 -10.55 31.59 1.28
N GLY A 725 -10.94 30.91 0.20
CA GLY A 725 -11.26 31.56 -1.08
C GLY A 725 -10.04 32.14 -1.78
N MET A 726 -8.94 31.38 -1.81
CA MET A 726 -7.65 31.86 -2.33
C MET A 726 -6.98 30.85 -3.26
N VAL A 727 -6.13 31.35 -4.15
CA VAL A 727 -5.37 30.56 -5.12
C VAL A 727 -3.88 30.94 -5.07
N GLY A 728 -3.03 29.91 -5.04
CA GLY A 728 -1.59 29.99 -4.87
C GLY A 728 -0.82 29.50 -6.11
N LEU A 729 -0.05 30.40 -6.73
CA LEU A 729 0.75 30.12 -7.93
C LEU A 729 2.17 29.73 -7.52
N SER A 730 2.68 28.58 -7.97
CA SER A 730 4.06 28.12 -7.71
C SER A 730 4.87 28.10 -9.01
N TYR A 731 6.03 28.78 -9.04
CA TYR A 731 6.80 28.95 -10.28
C TYR A 731 8.28 29.29 -10.02
N LYS A 732 9.10 29.22 -11.06
CA LYS A 732 10.53 29.56 -11.05
C LYS A 732 10.81 30.67 -12.04
N ALA A 733 11.36 31.78 -11.56
CA ALA A 733 11.64 32.93 -12.41
C ALA A 733 12.88 33.72 -11.98
N ALA A 734 13.46 34.44 -12.95
CA ALA A 734 14.32 35.59 -12.70
C ALA A 734 13.50 36.89 -12.72
N GLY A 735 14.08 37.97 -12.19
CA GLY A 735 13.39 39.28 -12.11
C GLY A 735 12.32 39.37 -11.02
N LEU A 736 12.35 38.51 -10.01
CA LEU A 736 11.39 38.50 -8.89
C LEU A 736 11.46 39.75 -7.98
N GLY A 737 12.59 40.49 -8.01
CA GLY A 737 12.87 41.59 -7.08
C GLY A 737 13.34 41.15 -5.69
N ILE A 738 13.63 39.85 -5.51
CA ILE A 738 14.11 39.20 -4.29
C ILE A 738 15.27 38.24 -4.62
N THR A 739 15.97 37.73 -3.61
CA THR A 739 17.14 36.84 -3.73
C THR A 739 16.95 35.53 -2.95
N ASP A 740 17.89 34.59 -3.10
CA ASP A 740 17.86 33.29 -2.41
C ASP A 740 17.90 33.43 -0.87
N CYS A 741 17.03 32.69 -0.16
CA CYS A 741 16.89 32.75 1.29
C CYS A 741 18.12 32.30 2.10
N SER A 742 19.07 31.59 1.51
CA SER A 742 20.25 31.02 2.19
C SER A 742 21.57 31.64 1.73
N ASN A 743 21.72 31.93 0.44
CA ASN A 743 22.96 32.46 -0.13
C ASN A 743 22.84 33.89 -0.71
N GLN A 744 21.64 34.49 -0.70
CA GLN A 744 21.35 35.86 -1.17
C GLN A 744 21.69 36.15 -2.64
N SER A 745 21.89 35.12 -3.48
CA SER A 745 22.10 35.31 -4.92
C SER A 745 20.81 35.69 -5.64
N PRO A 746 20.85 36.59 -6.64
CA PRO A 746 19.80 36.72 -7.64
C PRO A 746 19.94 35.65 -8.73
N GLY A 747 18.86 35.34 -9.45
CA GLY A 747 18.86 34.41 -10.57
C GLY A 747 17.46 33.84 -10.83
N GLN A 748 17.40 32.69 -11.49
CA GLN A 748 16.20 31.85 -11.56
C GLN A 748 15.95 31.15 -10.22
N LEU A 749 14.92 31.56 -9.49
CA LEU A 749 14.56 31.05 -8.16
C LEU A 749 13.10 30.62 -8.10
N TYR A 750 12.79 29.60 -7.30
CA TYR A 750 11.42 29.15 -7.02
C TYR A 750 10.75 30.09 -6.01
N ALA A 751 9.58 30.61 -6.37
CA ALA A 751 8.82 31.59 -5.61
C ALA A 751 7.30 31.38 -5.80
N PHE A 752 6.51 32.15 -5.05
CA PHE A 752 5.06 32.01 -5.00
C PHE A 752 4.32 33.34 -5.02
N LEU A 753 3.07 33.31 -5.45
CA LEU A 753 2.07 34.36 -5.23
C LEU A 753 0.79 33.73 -4.69
N ASN A 754 0.24 34.27 -3.60
CA ASN A 754 -1.15 34.02 -3.20
C ASN A 754 -2.03 35.20 -3.62
N VAL A 755 -3.24 34.93 -4.10
CA VAL A 755 -4.30 35.94 -4.35
C VAL A 755 -5.69 35.38 -3.99
N ASP A 756 -6.62 36.26 -3.65
CA ASP A 756 -8.04 35.94 -3.49
C ASP A 756 -8.64 35.47 -4.84
N ILE A 757 -9.66 34.59 -4.82
CA ILE A 757 -10.37 34.13 -6.03
C ILE A 757 -11.33 35.21 -6.60
N PRO A 758 -11.81 35.09 -7.84
CA PRO A 758 -12.80 36.01 -8.39
C PRO A 758 -14.07 36.12 -7.52
N GLY A 759 -14.71 37.28 -7.53
CA GLY A 759 -15.87 37.58 -6.69
C GLY A 759 -15.54 37.93 -5.23
N ILE A 760 -14.35 37.58 -4.73
CA ILE A 760 -13.84 38.01 -3.43
C ILE A 760 -13.07 39.33 -3.58
N ALA A 761 -13.05 40.15 -2.53
CA ALA A 761 -12.25 41.37 -2.49
C ALA A 761 -10.76 41.02 -2.34
N MET A 762 -9.93 41.53 -3.24
CA MET A 762 -8.48 41.26 -3.29
C MET A 762 -7.76 41.95 -2.11
N THR A 763 -7.76 41.34 -0.92
CA THR A 763 -7.18 41.91 0.31
C THR A 763 -6.02 41.12 0.89
N ASP A 764 -5.82 39.87 0.50
CA ASP A 764 -4.92 38.92 1.18
C ASP A 764 -3.85 38.34 0.23
N VAL A 765 -3.44 39.19 -0.70
CA VAL A 765 -2.30 38.97 -1.61
C VAL A 765 -1.00 38.80 -0.82
N LYS A 766 -0.27 37.69 -1.02
CA LYS A 766 1.02 37.43 -0.36
C LYS A 766 2.13 37.12 -1.34
N PHE A 767 3.33 37.63 -1.06
CA PHE A 767 4.56 37.34 -1.83
C PHE A 767 5.76 37.19 -0.88
N PRO A 768 6.68 36.24 -1.10
CA PRO A 768 7.75 35.97 -0.14
C PRO A 768 8.85 37.04 -0.17
N THR A 769 9.59 37.16 0.93
CA THR A 769 10.68 38.15 1.09
C THR A 769 12.02 37.68 0.51
N CYS A 770 12.17 36.38 0.32
CA CYS A 770 13.27 35.70 -0.37
C CYS A 770 12.72 34.45 -1.08
N ALA A 771 13.50 33.85 -1.98
CA ALA A 771 13.10 32.70 -2.80
C ALA A 771 14.07 31.52 -2.62
N PHE A 772 13.81 30.37 -3.26
CA PHE A 772 14.66 29.18 -3.14
C PHE A 772 15.44 28.87 -4.42
N SER A 773 16.70 28.46 -4.29
CA SER A 773 17.45 27.79 -5.37
C SER A 773 17.06 26.31 -5.54
N GLY A 774 16.49 25.69 -4.49
CA GLY A 774 16.01 24.30 -4.49
C GLY A 774 14.52 24.19 -4.83
N LEU A 775 14.11 23.04 -5.38
CA LEU A 775 12.73 22.73 -5.78
C LEU A 775 11.71 23.01 -4.67
N SER A 776 10.63 23.73 -5.00
CA SER A 776 9.59 24.14 -4.04
C SER A 776 8.25 24.39 -4.74
N GLN A 777 7.15 24.14 -4.03
CA GLN A 777 5.77 24.45 -4.45
C GLN A 777 4.84 24.65 -3.24
N LEU A 778 3.61 25.11 -3.48
CA LEU A 778 2.53 25.27 -2.50
C LEU A 778 1.63 24.04 -2.42
N ALA A 779 1.01 23.82 -1.25
CA ALA A 779 -0.04 22.80 -1.04
C ALA A 779 -1.08 23.32 -0.04
N TYR A 780 -2.34 23.48 -0.47
CA TYR A 780 -3.41 24.12 0.31
C TYR A 780 -4.61 23.17 0.57
N ASP A 781 -5.38 23.43 1.64
CA ASP A 781 -6.65 22.77 1.93
C ASP A 781 -7.70 23.08 0.85
N CYS A 782 -7.73 22.25 -0.19
CA CYS A 782 -8.69 22.33 -1.29
C CYS A 782 -10.11 21.90 -0.89
N PHE A 783 -10.37 21.52 0.37
CA PHE A 783 -11.68 21.11 0.83
C PHE A 783 -12.49 22.31 1.37
N PRO A 784 -13.82 22.34 1.16
CA PRO A 784 -14.69 23.32 1.78
C PRO A 784 -14.87 23.04 3.28
N PRO A 785 -15.15 24.06 4.12
CA PRO A 785 -15.37 23.86 5.55
C PRO A 785 -16.68 23.11 5.81
N LYS A 786 -16.65 22.16 6.76
CA LYS A 786 -17.87 21.64 7.40
C LYS A 786 -18.30 22.57 8.55
N PHE A 787 -19.58 22.49 8.90
CA PHE A 787 -20.18 23.23 10.01
C PHE A 787 -20.48 22.31 11.18
N LEU A 788 -20.31 22.82 12.40
CA LEU A 788 -20.41 22.08 13.64
C LEU A 788 -21.80 21.45 13.80
N MET A 789 -21.83 20.15 14.00
CA MET A 789 -23.02 19.43 14.45
C MET A 789 -22.76 18.82 15.83
N GLN A 790 -23.53 19.22 16.84
CA GLN A 790 -23.56 18.54 18.13
C GLN A 790 -24.87 17.76 18.21
N ASN A 791 -24.82 16.51 18.69
CA ASN A 791 -25.99 15.61 18.72
C ASN A 791 -26.74 15.56 17.37
N GLY A 792 -25.98 15.51 16.27
CA GLY A 792 -26.48 15.52 14.88
C GLY A 792 -27.26 16.77 14.44
N MET A 793 -27.25 17.84 15.24
CA MET A 793 -27.93 19.11 15.00
C MET A 793 -26.90 20.22 14.75
N PHE A 794 -27.09 21.02 13.69
CA PHE A 794 -26.25 22.20 13.42
C PHE A 794 -26.19 23.12 14.65
N GLN A 795 -24.98 23.48 15.09
CA GLN A 795 -24.77 24.54 16.06
C GLN A 795 -24.69 25.87 15.35
N VAL A 796 -25.28 26.91 15.95
CA VAL A 796 -25.31 28.26 15.39
C VAL A 796 -24.73 29.28 16.37
N ASP A 797 -24.02 30.24 15.80
CA ASP A 797 -23.46 31.37 16.50
C ASP A 797 -24.55 32.29 17.07
N LYS A 798 -24.11 33.28 17.85
CA LYS A 798 -24.96 34.36 18.41
C LYS A 798 -25.78 35.16 17.39
N ASN A 799 -25.54 35.00 16.09
CA ASN A 799 -26.23 35.69 14.99
C ASN A 799 -27.17 34.75 14.21
N GLY A 800 -27.14 33.44 14.46
CA GLY A 800 -27.92 32.42 13.76
C GLY A 800 -27.23 31.77 12.56
N ASN A 801 -25.95 32.06 12.31
CA ASN A 801 -25.14 31.37 11.29
C ASN A 801 -24.54 30.10 11.90
N PRO A 802 -24.39 28.98 11.19
CA PRO A 802 -23.72 27.80 11.72
C PRO A 802 -22.26 28.08 12.03
N GLU A 803 -21.81 27.59 13.17
CA GLU A 803 -20.40 27.64 13.55
C GLU A 803 -19.62 26.69 12.62
N PRO A 804 -18.46 27.07 12.07
CA PRO A 804 -17.56 26.12 11.42
C PRO A 804 -17.17 25.01 12.40
N ASP A 805 -17.03 23.77 11.93
CA ASP A 805 -16.76 22.63 12.82
C ASP A 805 -15.31 22.64 13.33
N PRO A 806 -15.06 22.91 14.64
CA PRO A 806 -13.71 22.86 15.21
C PRO A 806 -13.14 21.43 15.26
N ALA A 807 -13.97 20.39 15.11
CA ALA A 807 -13.51 19.01 15.00
C ALA A 807 -13.21 18.59 13.54
N TYR A 808 -13.70 19.34 12.55
CA TYR A 808 -13.33 19.12 11.15
C TYR A 808 -12.01 19.82 10.84
N PRO A 809 -10.93 19.08 10.52
CA PRO A 809 -9.62 19.68 10.35
C PRO A 809 -9.62 20.78 9.27
N ASP A 810 -9.06 21.93 9.62
CA ASP A 810 -8.20 22.67 8.69
C ASP A 810 -7.08 21.72 8.27
N LEU A 811 -7.01 21.35 6.98
CA LEU A 811 -5.83 20.64 6.47
C LEU A 811 -4.64 21.58 6.33
N GLY A 812 -4.82 22.89 6.55
CA GLY A 812 -3.79 23.89 6.53
C GLY A 812 -3.50 24.42 5.13
N SER A 813 -2.43 25.19 5.05
CA SER A 813 -1.87 25.68 3.80
C SER A 813 -0.37 25.77 3.98
N TYR A 814 0.39 25.33 2.99
CA TYR A 814 1.82 25.06 3.13
C TYR A 814 2.63 25.51 1.92
N TYR A 815 3.92 25.74 2.16
CA TYR A 815 4.96 25.68 1.12
C TYR A 815 5.99 24.60 1.47
N ILE A 816 6.65 24.06 0.44
CA ILE A 816 7.73 23.07 0.60
C ILE A 816 9.07 23.77 0.79
N ASP A 817 9.73 23.55 1.92
CA ASP A 817 11.05 24.09 2.27
C ASP A 817 12.17 23.10 1.89
N PRO A 818 13.01 23.42 0.89
CA PRO A 818 14.10 22.55 0.42
C PRO A 818 15.41 22.76 1.18
N ARG A 819 15.50 23.68 2.15
CA ARG A 819 16.77 24.11 2.76
C ARG A 819 17.54 22.99 3.48
N LYS A 820 16.88 21.88 3.81
CA LYS A 820 17.47 20.68 4.44
C LYS A 820 17.48 19.44 3.54
N ALA A 821 17.16 19.57 2.25
CA ALA A 821 17.07 18.43 1.32
C ALA A 821 18.39 17.65 1.12
N GLY A 822 19.53 18.23 1.53
CA GLY A 822 20.85 17.58 1.50
C GLY A 822 21.39 17.13 2.87
N ASN A 823 20.63 17.28 3.95
CA ASN A 823 21.00 16.75 5.27
C ASN A 823 20.65 15.25 5.36
N ASP A 824 21.12 14.58 6.41
CA ASP A 824 20.79 13.17 6.69
C ASP A 824 19.26 12.96 6.85
N PRO A 825 18.62 12.11 6.02
CA PRO A 825 17.18 11.86 6.10
C PRO A 825 16.74 11.17 7.40
N TYR A 826 17.66 10.57 8.16
CA TYR A 826 17.38 10.01 9.49
C TYR A 826 17.57 11.02 10.64
N GLN A 827 18.04 12.24 10.34
CA GLN A 827 18.14 13.36 11.28
C GLN A 827 17.07 14.42 10.94
N ASP A 828 17.46 15.57 10.39
CA ASP A 828 16.55 16.66 10.01
C ASP A 828 16.44 16.90 8.48
N GLY A 829 17.02 16.00 7.67
CA GLY A 829 17.07 16.11 6.22
C GLY A 829 15.81 15.72 5.46
N GLY A 830 15.60 16.38 4.32
CA GLY A 830 14.45 16.21 3.44
C GLY A 830 13.76 17.53 3.11
N TYR A 831 12.53 17.42 2.59
CA TYR A 831 11.68 18.53 2.16
C TYR A 831 10.54 18.71 3.16
N HIS A 832 10.46 19.89 3.79
CA HIS A 832 9.57 20.14 4.95
C HIS A 832 8.37 21.00 4.58
N LEU A 833 7.18 20.67 5.09
CA LEU A 833 5.97 21.49 4.94
C LEU A 833 5.95 22.61 5.99
N ARG A 834 5.93 23.86 5.55
CA ARG A 834 5.91 25.07 6.38
C ARG A 834 4.55 25.76 6.29
N LYS A 835 3.90 26.08 7.42
CA LYS A 835 2.52 26.62 7.41
C LYS A 835 2.48 28.06 6.90
N VAL A 836 1.54 28.30 5.98
CA VAL A 836 1.16 29.60 5.44
C VAL A 836 -0.18 29.97 6.07
N ASN A 837 -0.18 31.04 6.87
CA ASN A 837 -1.42 31.69 7.26
C ASN A 837 -1.89 32.52 6.05
N LEU A 838 -3.14 32.36 5.61
CA LEU A 838 -3.64 32.95 4.38
C LEU A 838 -4.32 34.30 4.60
N ASP A 839 -5.09 34.45 5.67
CA ASP A 839 -5.99 35.57 5.99
C ASP A 839 -5.42 36.60 7.00
N ASP A 840 -4.12 36.54 7.28
CA ASP A 840 -3.45 37.36 8.31
C ASP A 840 -3.15 38.81 7.89
N LYS A 841 -3.40 39.19 6.63
CA LYS A 841 -3.21 40.55 6.06
C LYS A 841 -1.79 41.11 6.16
N SER A 842 -0.77 40.26 6.39
CA SER A 842 0.64 40.66 6.45
C SER A 842 1.26 41.00 5.08
N GLY A 843 0.64 40.56 3.99
CA GLY A 843 1.14 40.72 2.62
C GLY A 843 2.36 39.85 2.26
N ILE A 844 2.84 39.01 3.18
CA ILE A 844 4.06 38.20 3.05
C ILE A 844 3.85 36.74 3.46
N PHE A 845 4.82 35.91 3.09
CA PHE A 845 5.04 34.57 3.66
C PHE A 845 6.10 34.66 4.77
N ASP A 846 6.00 33.84 5.82
CA ASP A 846 7.14 33.62 6.72
C ASP A 846 8.18 32.76 5.99
N MET A 847 9.38 33.30 5.82
CA MET A 847 10.52 32.62 5.20
C MET A 847 11.61 32.27 6.21
N SER A 848 11.36 32.42 7.52
CA SER A 848 12.35 32.17 8.58
C SER A 848 12.80 30.71 8.63
N THR A 849 13.98 30.47 9.21
CA THR A 849 14.60 29.13 9.33
C THR A 849 14.20 28.38 10.60
N GLY A 850 13.52 29.04 11.53
CA GLY A 850 13.08 28.48 12.82
C GLY A 850 11.61 28.06 12.85
N GLN A 851 10.96 27.93 11.69
CA GLN A 851 9.60 27.42 11.59
C GLN A 851 9.55 25.93 11.91
N ASN A 852 8.47 25.50 12.56
CA ASN A 852 8.14 24.09 12.70
C ASN A 852 7.77 23.48 11.34
N SER A 853 7.82 22.15 11.26
CA SER A 853 7.41 21.34 10.12
C SER A 853 6.07 20.67 10.38
N TYR A 854 5.24 20.56 9.34
CA TYR A 854 3.93 19.92 9.37
C TYR A 854 3.88 18.59 8.60
N GLY A 855 5.00 18.18 7.99
CA GLY A 855 5.15 16.94 7.23
C GLY A 855 6.46 16.98 6.45
N ARG A 856 7.05 15.81 6.15
CA ARG A 856 8.42 15.74 5.62
C ARG A 856 8.57 14.65 4.57
N PHE A 857 9.16 14.97 3.42
CA PHE A 857 9.40 14.03 2.33
C PHE A 857 10.90 13.75 2.12
N GLN A 858 11.27 12.49 1.91
CA GLN A 858 12.65 12.08 1.61
C GLN A 858 13.15 12.55 0.23
N TYR A 859 12.23 12.66 -0.72
CA TYR A 859 12.48 13.19 -2.07
C TYR A 859 11.54 14.35 -2.33
N PHE A 860 11.85 15.22 -3.29
CA PHE A 860 10.90 16.25 -3.71
C PHE A 860 9.64 15.57 -4.25
N PRO A 861 8.44 15.92 -3.76
CA PRO A 861 7.21 15.53 -4.42
C PRO A 861 7.04 16.44 -5.64
N ASP A 862 7.15 15.86 -6.83
CA ASP A 862 7.02 16.56 -8.10
C ASP A 862 5.59 17.12 -8.27
N ALA A 863 4.59 16.39 -7.77
CA ALA A 863 3.25 16.89 -7.50
C ALA A 863 2.80 16.47 -6.09
N ILE A 864 1.93 17.27 -5.46
CA ILE A 864 1.48 17.10 -4.07
C ILE A 864 -0.01 17.44 -3.92
N THR A 865 -0.70 16.72 -3.04
CA THR A 865 -2.09 16.99 -2.65
C THR A 865 -2.29 16.79 -1.14
N LEU A 866 -3.35 17.36 -0.57
CA LEU A 866 -3.77 17.11 0.81
C LEU A 866 -4.97 16.15 0.82
N HIS A 867 -5.06 15.32 1.86
CA HIS A 867 -6.04 14.25 1.98
C HIS A 867 -6.95 14.49 3.19
N PRO A 868 -8.29 14.28 3.08
CA PRO A 868 -9.26 14.65 4.12
C PRO A 868 -9.06 13.90 5.46
N GLY A 869 -8.34 12.78 5.43
CA GLY A 869 -7.84 12.07 6.62
C GLY A 869 -6.55 12.66 7.23
N LYS A 870 -6.32 13.98 7.18
CA LYS A 870 -5.12 14.67 7.71
C LYS A 870 -3.76 14.13 7.21
N HIS A 871 -3.63 13.86 5.92
CA HIS A 871 -2.34 13.45 5.33
C HIS A 871 -1.93 14.39 4.18
N ALA A 872 -0.63 14.59 4.00
CA ALA A 872 -0.07 15.17 2.77
C ALA A 872 0.52 14.03 1.92
N ILE A 873 0.21 14.05 0.63
CA ILE A 873 0.55 12.98 -0.30
C ILE A 873 1.25 13.56 -1.51
N GLY A 874 2.47 13.11 -1.76
CA GLY A 874 3.26 13.51 -2.91
C GLY A 874 3.66 12.34 -3.79
N VAL A 875 3.95 12.60 -5.06
CA VAL A 875 4.53 11.61 -5.99
C VAL A 875 5.93 12.04 -6.40
N ASN A 876 6.86 11.10 -6.50
CA ASN A 876 8.20 11.36 -7.02
C ASN A 876 8.40 10.68 -8.38
N LYS A 877 8.60 11.53 -9.39
CA LYS A 877 8.85 11.24 -10.81
C LYS A 877 10.07 10.35 -11.01
N LYS A 878 11.19 10.71 -10.38
CA LYS A 878 12.50 10.05 -10.56
C LYS A 878 12.49 8.60 -10.08
N ASN A 879 11.90 8.36 -8.90
CA ASN A 879 12.00 7.08 -8.20
C ASN A 879 10.75 6.20 -8.38
N CYS A 880 9.74 6.65 -9.14
CA CYS A 880 8.49 5.94 -9.41
C CYS A 880 7.71 5.63 -8.11
N LYS A 881 7.59 6.62 -7.22
CA LYS A 881 7.05 6.45 -5.85
C LYS A 881 5.86 7.36 -5.55
N MET A 882 4.96 6.87 -4.72
CA MET A 882 4.03 7.70 -3.94
C MET A 882 4.55 7.80 -2.51
N MET A 883 4.37 8.95 -1.86
CA MET A 883 4.87 9.25 -0.53
C MET A 883 3.75 9.86 0.31
N ILE A 884 3.42 9.25 1.45
CA ILE A 884 2.33 9.68 2.33
C ILE A 884 2.93 10.04 3.71
N THR A 885 2.69 11.26 4.17
CA THR A 885 3.02 11.70 5.54
C THR A 885 1.76 12.16 6.27
N PRO A 886 1.55 11.78 7.54
CA PRO A 886 0.53 12.42 8.35
C PRO A 886 0.87 13.90 8.53
N LEU A 887 -0.14 14.76 8.57
CA LEU A 887 0.03 16.16 8.93
C LEU A 887 0.22 16.29 10.44
N ALA A 888 1.18 17.10 10.87
CA ALA A 888 1.46 17.33 12.28
C ALA A 888 0.28 18.03 12.99
N PRO A 889 0.15 17.86 14.33
CA PRO A 889 -0.78 18.63 15.15
C PRO A 889 -0.57 20.16 15.05
N ASP A 890 -1.57 20.92 15.48
CA ASP A 890 -1.52 22.39 15.49
C ASP A 890 -0.28 22.92 16.25
N GLY A 891 0.48 23.78 15.56
CA GLY A 891 1.80 24.26 16.01
C GLY A 891 2.97 23.59 15.27
N GLY A 892 2.80 22.37 14.74
CA GLY A 892 3.84 21.61 14.07
C GLY A 892 4.94 21.08 15.01
N LEU A 893 5.90 20.33 14.46
CA LEU A 893 7.03 19.73 15.18
C LEU A 893 8.38 20.32 14.73
N ALA A 894 9.45 20.11 15.48
CA ALA A 894 10.79 20.47 15.00
C ALA A 894 11.25 19.52 13.88
N ASP A 895 12.21 19.97 13.06
CA ASP A 895 12.62 19.25 11.84
C ASP A 895 13.22 17.85 12.07
N GLY A 896 13.79 17.59 13.25
CA GLY A 896 14.24 16.26 13.64
C GLY A 896 13.10 15.34 14.12
N ASP A 897 12.04 15.93 14.67
CA ASP A 897 10.93 15.22 15.33
C ASP A 897 9.78 14.89 14.36
N ILE A 898 9.72 15.56 13.21
CA ILE A 898 8.69 15.32 12.19
C ILE A 898 8.97 14.01 11.42
N PRO A 899 8.03 13.04 11.39
CA PRO A 899 8.22 11.78 10.66
C PRO A 899 8.39 11.98 9.15
N ILE A 900 9.28 11.19 8.57
CA ILE A 900 9.50 11.16 7.12
C ILE A 900 8.40 10.33 6.42
N ALA A 901 8.00 10.76 5.22
CA ALA A 901 6.89 10.16 4.48
C ALA A 901 7.10 8.67 4.17
N LEU A 902 6.11 7.85 4.57
CA LEU A 902 6.04 6.45 4.18
C LEU A 902 5.91 6.34 2.67
N THR A 903 6.67 5.42 2.08
CA THR A 903 6.88 5.39 0.63
C THR A 903 6.30 4.12 0.01
N PHE A 904 5.36 4.32 -0.90
CA PHE A 904 4.50 3.33 -1.53
C PHE A 904 4.78 3.23 -3.04
N ALA A 905 4.26 2.17 -3.65
CA ALA A 905 4.53 1.76 -5.02
C ALA A 905 6.02 1.49 -5.32
N GLY A 906 6.28 1.04 -6.54
CA GLY A 906 7.60 0.86 -7.13
C GLY A 906 7.48 0.93 -8.64
N LYS A 907 8.58 0.74 -9.36
CA LYS A 907 8.62 0.91 -10.82
C LYS A 907 7.77 -0.14 -11.56
N ALA A 908 6.75 0.34 -12.27
CA ALA A 908 6.01 -0.42 -13.26
C ALA A 908 6.83 -0.57 -14.54
N LEU A 909 6.66 -1.72 -15.19
CA LEU A 909 7.19 -2.04 -16.52
C LEU A 909 6.05 -2.55 -17.38
N ASP A 910 6.04 -2.20 -18.67
CA ASP A 910 5.22 -2.94 -19.63
C ASP A 910 5.90 -4.29 -19.95
N TYR A 911 5.73 -5.24 -19.03
CA TYR A 911 6.28 -6.58 -19.20
C TYR A 911 5.34 -7.42 -20.07
N ASN A 912 5.81 -7.85 -21.25
CA ASN A 912 5.06 -8.66 -22.22
C ASN A 912 3.70 -8.06 -22.67
N GLY A 913 3.58 -6.73 -22.79
CA GLY A 913 2.34 -6.07 -23.23
C GLY A 913 1.22 -6.10 -22.18
N SER A 914 1.60 -6.00 -20.90
CA SER A 914 0.68 -5.97 -19.76
C SER A 914 0.14 -4.57 -19.43
N ASN A 915 0.67 -3.53 -20.07
CA ASN A 915 0.39 -2.11 -19.81
C ASN A 915 0.65 -1.70 -18.34
N GLY A 916 1.59 -2.39 -17.69
CA GLY A 916 2.04 -2.15 -16.32
C GLY A 916 1.14 -2.77 -15.25
N ARG A 917 1.74 -3.41 -14.25
CA ARG A 917 1.02 -3.90 -13.07
C ARG A 917 0.34 -2.76 -12.29
N ALA A 918 -0.85 -3.02 -11.74
CA ALA A 918 -1.51 -2.14 -10.77
C ALA A 918 -0.86 -2.25 -9.37
N GLY A 919 -0.70 -1.11 -8.69
CA GLY A 919 0.09 -0.98 -7.45
C GLY A 919 1.54 -0.53 -7.68
N LEU A 920 1.97 -0.48 -8.94
CA LEU A 920 3.27 0.04 -9.37
C LEU A 920 3.04 1.28 -10.26
N LEU A 921 3.99 2.21 -10.25
CA LEU A 921 3.93 3.46 -11.03
C LEU A 921 4.98 3.45 -12.15
N PHE A 922 4.60 3.96 -13.32
CA PHE A 922 5.50 4.37 -14.39
C PHE A 922 6.20 5.68 -13.97
N THR A 923 6.18 6.72 -14.81
CA THR A 923 6.56 8.07 -14.38
C THR A 923 5.29 8.81 -13.94
N PRO A 924 5.05 9.05 -12.64
CA PRO A 924 3.94 9.88 -12.20
C PRO A 924 4.12 11.32 -12.70
N VAL A 925 3.00 11.96 -13.00
CA VAL A 925 2.90 13.31 -13.59
C VAL A 925 2.21 14.24 -12.60
N ALA A 926 1.01 13.86 -12.11
CA ALA A 926 0.21 14.65 -11.20
C ALA A 926 -0.53 13.75 -10.19
N ILE A 927 -1.00 14.34 -9.08
CA ILE A 927 -1.74 13.64 -8.02
C ILE A 927 -2.86 14.52 -7.47
N THR A 928 -4.02 13.92 -7.22
CA THR A 928 -5.18 14.57 -6.61
C THR A 928 -5.92 13.62 -5.66
N CYS A 929 -6.93 14.13 -4.96
CA CYS A 929 -7.77 13.36 -4.06
C CYS A 929 -9.23 13.82 -4.16
N SER A 930 -10.17 12.87 -4.23
CA SER A 930 -11.62 13.13 -4.25
C SER A 930 -12.22 13.25 -2.84
N TYR A 931 -13.48 13.70 -2.74
CA TYR A 931 -14.17 13.84 -1.44
C TYR A 931 -14.41 12.50 -0.72
N ASP A 932 -14.31 11.37 -1.44
CA ASP A 932 -14.31 10.00 -0.91
C ASP A 932 -12.89 9.47 -0.57
N GLY A 933 -11.90 10.35 -0.41
CA GLY A 933 -10.53 9.97 -0.02
C GLY A 933 -9.80 9.07 -1.01
N THR A 934 -10.34 8.84 -2.21
CA THR A 934 -9.61 8.07 -3.24
C THR A 934 -8.47 8.94 -3.77
N ILE A 935 -7.24 8.45 -3.64
CA ILE A 935 -6.03 9.10 -4.16
C ILE A 935 -5.93 8.74 -5.64
N LEU A 936 -5.66 9.72 -6.49
CA LEU A 936 -5.69 9.54 -7.95
C LEU A 936 -4.39 10.07 -8.53
N VAL A 937 -3.59 9.18 -9.13
CA VAL A 937 -2.27 9.48 -9.71
C VAL A 937 -2.37 9.40 -11.22
N LEU A 938 -2.05 10.50 -11.90
CA LEU A 938 -1.81 10.54 -13.34
C LEU A 938 -0.38 10.10 -13.62
N GLU A 939 -0.18 9.16 -14.53
CA GLU A 939 1.13 8.63 -14.87
C GLU A 939 1.27 8.36 -16.37
N GLN A 940 2.51 8.49 -16.87
CA GLN A 940 2.85 8.25 -18.27
C GLN A 940 4.20 7.53 -18.38
N LEU A 941 4.36 6.72 -19.43
CA LEU A 941 5.64 6.17 -19.88
C LEU A 941 5.80 6.54 -21.35
N ILE A 942 6.76 7.42 -21.68
CA ILE A 942 7.12 7.76 -23.06
C ILE A 942 8.50 7.19 -23.37
N SER A 943 8.61 6.50 -24.49
CA SER A 943 9.84 5.97 -25.09
C SER A 943 9.70 5.91 -26.61
N ASN A 944 10.77 5.56 -27.33
CA ASN A 944 10.75 5.49 -28.80
C ASN A 944 9.69 4.53 -29.37
N ASP A 945 9.41 3.44 -28.66
CA ASP A 945 8.61 2.30 -29.14
C ASP A 945 7.30 2.12 -28.35
N LEU A 946 7.06 2.95 -27.33
CA LEU A 946 5.92 2.81 -26.41
C LEU A 946 5.55 4.16 -25.76
N ASN A 947 4.28 4.54 -25.85
CA ASN A 947 3.67 5.66 -25.13
C ASN A 947 2.41 5.17 -24.40
N LEU A 948 2.49 4.92 -23.09
CA LEU A 948 1.35 4.50 -22.26
C LEU A 948 1.01 5.60 -21.26
N ALA A 949 -0.28 5.93 -21.14
CA ALA A 949 -0.79 6.85 -20.13
C ALA A 949 -1.99 6.25 -19.39
N ARG A 950 -2.07 6.48 -18.08
CA ARG A 950 -3.21 6.05 -17.26
C ARG A 950 -3.40 6.92 -16.02
N ILE A 951 -4.60 6.87 -15.45
CA ILE A 951 -4.84 7.24 -14.06
C ILE A 951 -4.92 5.95 -13.24
N GLN A 952 -4.21 5.89 -12.12
CA GLN A 952 -4.40 4.87 -11.09
C GLN A 952 -5.07 5.46 -9.86
N ALA A 953 -6.00 4.70 -9.27
CA ALA A 953 -6.62 5.05 -8.00
C ALA A 953 -6.01 4.21 -6.85
N PHE A 954 -5.82 4.82 -5.68
CA PHE A 954 -5.19 4.22 -4.49
C PHE A 954 -5.92 4.61 -3.19
N ASP A 955 -5.76 3.81 -2.14
CA ASP A 955 -6.09 4.17 -0.76
C ASP A 955 -4.86 4.72 0.00
N LEU A 956 -5.07 5.22 1.23
CA LEU A 956 -3.97 5.69 2.11
C LEU A 956 -2.90 4.64 2.46
N ASN A 957 -3.13 3.36 2.13
CA ASN A 957 -2.17 2.26 2.32
C ASN A 957 -1.43 1.92 1.01
N GLY A 958 -1.63 2.69 -0.06
CA GLY A 958 -1.05 2.45 -1.38
C GLY A 958 -1.66 1.26 -2.13
N LYS A 959 -2.86 0.79 -1.75
CA LYS A 959 -3.56 -0.34 -2.40
C LYS A 959 -4.41 0.16 -3.57
N PRO A 960 -4.36 -0.47 -4.77
CA PRO A 960 -5.13 -0.01 -5.93
C PRO A 960 -6.66 -0.14 -5.76
N VAL A 961 -7.38 0.97 -5.91
CA VAL A 961 -8.84 1.08 -5.70
C VAL A 961 -9.58 0.92 -7.02
N SER A 962 -10.47 -0.08 -7.13
CA SER A 962 -11.16 -0.38 -8.40
C SER A 962 -12.39 0.50 -8.68
N CYS A 963 -12.18 1.81 -8.90
CA CYS A 963 -13.25 2.79 -9.13
C CYS A 963 -13.62 3.06 -10.60
N PHE A 964 -12.80 2.63 -11.56
CA PHE A 964 -13.02 2.86 -13.00
C PHE A 964 -13.76 1.71 -13.68
N SER A 965 -14.22 1.92 -14.93
CA SER A 965 -14.91 0.90 -15.73
C SER A 965 -14.14 0.59 -17.02
N ASN A 966 -13.51 -0.58 -17.07
CA ASN A 966 -12.83 -1.08 -18.26
C ASN A 966 -13.70 -2.18 -18.91
N ASN A 967 -14.31 -1.86 -20.05
CA ASN A 967 -15.24 -2.74 -20.77
C ASN A 967 -16.34 -3.33 -19.86
N ASN A 968 -16.93 -2.47 -19.02
CA ASN A 968 -17.94 -2.80 -17.98
C ASN A 968 -17.44 -3.62 -16.78
N ASN A 969 -16.14 -3.88 -16.65
CA ASN A 969 -15.54 -4.48 -15.46
C ASN A 969 -14.92 -3.40 -14.56
N PRO A 970 -15.02 -3.52 -13.22
CA PRO A 970 -14.28 -2.66 -12.30
C PRO A 970 -12.77 -2.72 -12.55
N SER A 971 -12.11 -1.57 -12.53
CA SER A 971 -10.68 -1.43 -12.80
C SER A 971 -10.04 -0.42 -11.86
N PRO A 972 -8.82 -0.69 -11.33
CA PRO A 972 -8.05 0.31 -10.60
C PRO A 972 -7.29 1.27 -11.52
N THR A 973 -7.35 1.05 -12.83
CA THR A 973 -6.75 1.92 -13.85
C THR A 973 -7.79 2.43 -14.85
N LEU A 974 -7.64 3.69 -15.25
CA LEU A 974 -8.26 4.26 -16.44
C LEU A 974 -7.16 4.51 -17.47
N SER A 975 -7.15 3.75 -18.57
CA SER A 975 -6.28 4.02 -19.71
C SER A 975 -6.66 5.35 -20.36
N LEU A 976 -5.64 6.15 -20.71
CA LEU A 976 -5.81 7.45 -21.36
C LEU A 976 -5.30 7.41 -22.81
N PRO A 977 -5.73 8.35 -23.68
CA PRO A 977 -5.24 8.48 -25.05
C PRO A 977 -3.71 8.54 -25.19
N GLU A 978 -3.20 7.87 -26.21
CA GLU A 978 -1.80 7.95 -26.64
C GLU A 978 -1.52 9.23 -27.46
N ASN A 979 -0.24 9.50 -27.75
CA ASN A 979 0.22 10.60 -28.63
C ASN A 979 -0.05 12.03 -28.13
N VAL A 980 -0.31 12.19 -26.83
CA VAL A 980 -0.32 13.47 -26.12
C VAL A 980 0.66 13.43 -24.94
N THR A 981 1.05 14.60 -24.44
CA THR A 981 1.82 14.74 -23.20
C THR A 981 0.91 15.26 -22.10
N TYR A 982 0.80 14.51 -21.01
CA TYR A 982 -0.01 14.88 -19.86
C TYR A 982 0.68 15.93 -18.98
N LEU A 983 -0.11 16.85 -18.44
CA LEU A 983 0.37 17.93 -17.56
C LEU A 983 -0.18 17.81 -16.14
N ASP A 984 -1.49 17.67 -15.98
CA ASP A 984 -2.13 17.82 -14.66
C ASP A 984 -3.45 17.03 -14.52
N LEU A 985 -3.87 16.76 -13.29
CA LEU A 985 -5.09 16.03 -12.90
C LEU A 985 -5.71 16.62 -11.64
N VAL A 986 -7.01 16.94 -11.69
CA VAL A 986 -7.82 17.39 -10.54
C VAL A 986 -9.10 16.55 -10.43
N ALA A 987 -9.48 16.17 -9.21
CA ALA A 987 -10.71 15.46 -8.91
C ALA A 987 -11.71 16.33 -8.14
N VAL A 988 -12.97 16.34 -8.55
CA VAL A 988 -14.08 16.96 -7.81
C VAL A 988 -15.28 16.02 -7.79
N GLY A 989 -15.78 15.70 -6.60
CA GLY A 989 -16.94 14.83 -6.40
C GLY A 989 -16.70 13.70 -5.42
N ASP A 990 -17.67 12.79 -5.33
CA ASP A 990 -17.76 11.72 -4.34
C ASP A 990 -17.95 10.33 -4.99
N ASN A 991 -18.06 9.30 -4.15
CA ASN A 991 -18.21 7.91 -4.60
C ASN A 991 -19.48 7.63 -5.43
N LEU A 992 -20.43 8.55 -5.53
CA LEU A 992 -21.60 8.45 -6.41
C LEU A 992 -21.30 9.04 -7.80
N SER A 993 -20.57 10.15 -7.85
CA SER A 993 -20.06 10.80 -9.07
C SER A 993 -18.83 11.66 -8.75
N THR A 994 -17.65 11.27 -9.24
CA THR A 994 -16.43 12.10 -9.26
C THR A 994 -16.08 12.44 -10.69
N PHE A 995 -15.80 13.72 -10.94
CA PHE A 995 -15.27 14.25 -12.20
C PHE A 995 -13.76 14.42 -12.10
N LEU A 996 -13.03 13.98 -13.14
CA LEU A 996 -11.59 14.05 -13.26
C LEU A 996 -11.21 14.96 -14.43
N PHE A 997 -10.67 16.12 -14.12
CA PHE A 997 -10.22 17.12 -15.07
C PHE A 997 -8.75 16.83 -15.40
N VAL A 998 -8.47 16.50 -16.66
CA VAL A 998 -7.14 16.09 -17.14
C VAL A 998 -6.63 17.10 -18.15
N LEU A 999 -5.53 17.78 -17.84
CA LEU A 999 -4.85 18.73 -18.72
C LEU A 999 -3.74 18.03 -19.51
N TYR A 1000 -3.69 18.27 -20.82
CA TYR A 1000 -2.64 17.76 -21.71
C TYR A 1000 -2.42 18.67 -22.92
N TYR A 1001 -1.31 18.43 -23.63
CA TYR A 1001 -1.08 19.00 -24.96
C TYR A 1001 -0.73 17.92 -25.99
N SER A 1002 -1.04 18.20 -27.25
CA SER A 1002 -0.67 17.41 -28.42
C SER A 1002 0.52 18.04 -29.16
N ASN A 1003 1.10 17.34 -30.14
CA ASN A 1003 2.22 17.84 -30.94
C ASN A 1003 3.42 18.29 -30.06
N ALA A 1004 3.90 19.53 -30.23
CA ALA A 1004 5.01 20.09 -29.48
C ALA A 1004 4.58 20.95 -28.28
N GLY A 1005 3.30 21.31 -28.17
CA GLY A 1005 2.82 22.27 -27.16
C GLY A 1005 3.32 23.69 -27.42
N ASP A 1006 3.61 24.04 -28.67
CA ASP A 1006 4.05 25.38 -29.07
C ASP A 1006 2.88 26.26 -29.53
N ALA A 1007 1.78 25.67 -29.99
CA ALA A 1007 0.56 26.39 -30.39
C ALA A 1007 -0.55 26.33 -29.32
N PRO A 1008 -1.32 27.41 -29.06
CA PRO A 1008 -2.43 27.38 -28.08
C PRO A 1008 -3.52 26.33 -28.36
N GLY A 1009 -3.68 25.94 -29.63
CA GLY A 1009 -4.61 24.89 -30.07
C GLY A 1009 -4.14 23.45 -29.79
N ASP A 1010 -2.87 23.24 -29.40
CA ASP A 1010 -2.37 21.92 -29.00
C ASP A 1010 -2.98 21.47 -27.66
N TYR A 1011 -3.39 22.42 -26.82
CA TYR A 1011 -3.78 22.21 -25.43
C TYR A 1011 -5.28 21.90 -25.29
N SER A 1012 -5.61 20.95 -24.42
CA SER A 1012 -6.99 20.60 -24.09
C SER A 1012 -7.13 20.16 -22.63
N MET A 1013 -8.30 20.41 -22.06
CA MET A 1013 -8.74 19.83 -20.80
C MET A 1013 -9.87 18.84 -21.11
N THR A 1014 -9.75 17.60 -20.64
CA THR A 1014 -10.81 16.59 -20.77
C THR A 1014 -11.34 16.18 -19.40
N ILE A 1015 -12.67 16.15 -19.28
CA ILE A 1015 -13.38 15.65 -18.11
C ILE A 1015 -13.72 14.18 -18.34
N TYR A 1016 -13.22 13.32 -17.45
CA TYR A 1016 -13.73 11.97 -17.26
C TYR A 1016 -14.63 11.94 -16.01
N GLN A 1017 -15.51 10.95 -15.90
CA GLN A 1017 -16.36 10.74 -14.74
C GLN A 1017 -16.24 9.27 -14.29
N TYR A 1018 -16.09 9.04 -12.99
CA TYR A 1018 -16.26 7.71 -12.39
C TYR A 1018 -17.37 7.72 -11.32
N GLY A 1019 -17.77 6.53 -10.86
CA GLY A 1019 -18.91 6.34 -9.97
C GLY A 1019 -20.15 5.82 -10.71
N LYS A 1020 -21.30 5.85 -10.03
CA LYS A 1020 -22.53 5.12 -10.41
C LYS A 1020 -23.14 5.56 -11.75
N ASN A 1021 -22.87 6.80 -12.18
CA ASN A 1021 -23.48 7.41 -13.37
C ASN A 1021 -22.47 7.60 -14.52
N ALA A 1022 -21.29 6.98 -14.44
CA ALA A 1022 -20.23 7.18 -15.42
C ALA A 1022 -20.61 6.71 -16.84
N PRO A 1023 -20.23 7.45 -17.90
CA PRO A 1023 -20.40 7.02 -19.28
C PRO A 1023 -19.46 5.85 -19.63
N ALA A 1024 -19.78 5.11 -20.69
CA ALA A 1024 -18.95 4.01 -21.16
C ALA A 1024 -17.56 4.52 -21.60
N GLY A 1025 -16.49 3.96 -21.04
CA GLY A 1025 -15.12 4.47 -21.23
C GLY A 1025 -14.79 5.73 -20.43
N ASN A 1026 -15.62 6.08 -19.43
CA ASN A 1026 -15.46 7.19 -18.48
C ASN A 1026 -15.38 8.61 -19.07
N LEU A 1027 -15.21 8.82 -20.37
CA LEU A 1027 -15.13 10.14 -21.03
C LEU A 1027 -16.47 10.90 -20.99
N LEU A 1028 -16.48 12.14 -20.49
CA LEU A 1028 -17.66 13.01 -20.44
C LEU A 1028 -17.64 14.12 -21.52
N VAL A 1029 -16.61 14.98 -21.52
CA VAL A 1029 -16.50 16.14 -22.43
C VAL A 1029 -15.04 16.64 -22.52
N THR A 1030 -14.66 17.25 -23.64
CA THR A 1030 -13.36 17.90 -23.84
C THR A 1030 -13.55 19.39 -24.13
N THR A 1031 -12.84 20.25 -23.40
CA THR A 1031 -12.68 21.68 -23.69
C THR A 1031 -11.35 21.92 -24.41
N PRO A 1032 -11.36 22.35 -25.69
CA PRO A 1032 -10.15 22.63 -26.45
C PRO A 1032 -9.64 24.07 -26.23
N ASN A 1033 -8.37 24.32 -26.55
CA ASN A 1033 -7.69 25.63 -26.43
C ASN A 1033 -7.59 26.12 -24.97
N VAL A 1034 -7.08 25.26 -24.08
CA VAL A 1034 -6.82 25.60 -22.66
C VAL A 1034 -5.30 25.67 -22.41
N PRO A 1035 -4.58 26.70 -22.90
CA PRO A 1035 -3.12 26.79 -22.82
C PRO A 1035 -2.64 27.17 -21.40
N ALA A 1036 -2.68 26.17 -20.52
CA ALA A 1036 -2.27 26.24 -19.12
C ALA A 1036 -1.08 25.32 -18.85
N ALA A 1037 -0.37 25.58 -17.75
CA ALA A 1037 0.67 24.72 -17.19
C ALA A 1037 0.10 23.76 -16.13
N ALA A 1038 -0.85 24.23 -15.33
CA ALA A 1038 -1.55 23.48 -14.27
C ALA A 1038 -2.99 23.99 -14.12
N ILE A 1039 -3.86 23.19 -13.49
CA ILE A 1039 -5.27 23.50 -13.22
C ILE A 1039 -5.64 23.24 -11.76
N ASN A 1040 -6.74 23.86 -11.31
CA ASN A 1040 -7.43 23.50 -10.08
C ASN A 1040 -8.93 23.76 -10.23
N VAL A 1041 -9.78 23.07 -9.47
CA VAL A 1041 -11.24 23.12 -9.64
C VAL A 1041 -11.93 23.10 -8.28
N ASP A 1042 -12.89 24.00 -8.06
CA ASP A 1042 -13.64 24.09 -6.81
C ASP A 1042 -14.86 23.14 -6.75
N MET A 1043 -15.56 23.10 -5.60
CA MET A 1043 -16.75 22.28 -5.40
C MET A 1043 -17.97 22.70 -6.23
N TRP A 1044 -17.93 23.89 -6.84
CA TRP A 1044 -18.97 24.45 -7.71
C TRP A 1044 -18.70 24.16 -9.19
N HIS A 1045 -17.58 23.49 -9.47
CA HIS A 1045 -17.03 23.22 -10.79
C HIS A 1045 -16.45 24.46 -11.50
N THR A 1046 -16.07 25.51 -10.79
CA THR A 1046 -15.22 26.60 -11.34
C THR A 1046 -13.81 26.06 -11.58
N MET A 1047 -13.27 26.22 -12.80
CA MET A 1047 -11.90 25.83 -13.12
C MET A 1047 -10.98 27.05 -13.11
N TYR A 1048 -9.85 26.92 -12.42
CA TYR A 1048 -8.76 27.88 -12.41
C TYR A 1048 -7.56 27.33 -13.17
N THR A 1049 -6.86 28.17 -13.93
CA THR A 1049 -5.66 27.78 -14.70
C THR A 1049 -4.44 28.60 -14.29
N LEU A 1050 -3.29 27.94 -14.18
CA LEU A 1050 -1.98 28.59 -14.10
C LEU A 1050 -1.46 28.77 -15.52
N ASN A 1051 -1.28 30.00 -15.96
CA ASN A 1051 -1.03 30.30 -17.37
C ASN A 1051 0.47 30.35 -17.69
N TRP A 1052 0.85 29.97 -18.92
CA TRP A 1052 2.20 30.21 -19.46
C TRP A 1052 2.51 31.71 -19.68
N GLN A 1053 1.50 32.57 -19.61
CA GLN A 1053 1.65 34.01 -19.74
C GLN A 1053 2.13 34.62 -18.42
N MET A 1054 2.92 35.70 -18.49
CA MET A 1054 3.16 36.56 -17.33
C MET A 1054 1.91 37.39 -17.00
N THR A 1055 1.72 37.79 -15.74
CA THR A 1055 0.75 38.84 -15.36
C THR A 1055 1.04 40.14 -16.11
N GLN A 1056 -0.02 40.81 -16.57
CA GLN A 1056 0.06 42.03 -17.37
C GLN A 1056 -0.77 43.19 -16.78
N ASP A 1057 -0.45 44.41 -17.22
CA ASP A 1057 -1.27 45.60 -16.99
C ASP A 1057 -2.44 45.67 -17.99
N GLY A 1058 -3.34 46.64 -17.78
CA GLY A 1058 -4.46 46.91 -18.69
C GLY A 1058 -4.07 47.47 -20.06
N SER A 1059 -2.78 47.54 -20.38
CA SER A 1059 -2.23 47.88 -21.71
C SER A 1059 -1.47 46.71 -22.36
N GLY A 1060 -1.43 45.53 -21.72
CA GLY A 1060 -0.75 44.33 -22.21
C GLY A 1060 0.76 44.27 -21.94
N ASN A 1061 1.31 45.16 -21.11
CA ASN A 1061 2.71 45.08 -20.70
C ASN A 1061 2.87 44.11 -19.52
N ASN A 1062 3.96 43.35 -19.49
CA ASN A 1062 4.35 42.53 -18.33
C ASN A 1062 4.45 43.39 -17.06
N ALA A 1063 3.67 43.06 -16.02
CA ALA A 1063 3.49 43.93 -14.87
C ALA A 1063 3.38 43.19 -13.52
N GLY A 1064 3.78 43.89 -12.45
CA GLY A 1064 3.73 43.45 -11.07
C GLY A 1064 4.37 44.50 -10.14
N PRO A 1065 4.28 44.34 -8.81
CA PRO A 1065 4.90 45.27 -7.85
C PRO A 1065 6.41 45.42 -8.08
N GLY A 1066 6.84 46.62 -8.50
CA GLY A 1066 8.24 46.92 -8.85
C GLY A 1066 8.71 46.31 -10.17
N GLY A 1067 7.81 45.87 -11.06
CA GLY A 1067 8.14 45.18 -12.31
C GLY A 1067 8.50 43.70 -12.15
N ARG A 1068 8.16 43.10 -11.00
CA ARG A 1068 8.49 41.70 -10.69
C ARG A 1068 7.85 40.69 -11.64
N THR A 1069 8.55 39.58 -11.88
CA THR A 1069 8.06 38.46 -12.69
C THR A 1069 7.08 37.58 -11.94
N VAL A 1070 5.88 37.37 -12.50
CA VAL A 1070 4.81 36.50 -11.95
C VAL A 1070 3.99 35.93 -13.11
N PRO A 1071 3.65 34.62 -13.17
CA PRO A 1071 2.67 34.11 -14.13
C PRO A 1071 1.29 34.76 -13.93
N SER A 1072 0.42 34.70 -14.93
CA SER A 1072 -1.00 35.00 -14.76
C SER A 1072 -1.79 33.74 -14.40
N ALA A 1073 -3.02 33.93 -13.93
CA ALA A 1073 -3.99 32.86 -13.71
C ALA A 1073 -5.32 33.25 -14.34
N SER A 1074 -6.16 32.29 -14.72
CA SER A 1074 -7.49 32.55 -15.28
C SER A 1074 -8.60 31.75 -14.60
N GLU A 1075 -9.82 32.25 -14.73
CA GLU A 1075 -11.08 31.61 -14.34
C GLU A 1075 -11.83 31.11 -15.59
N TRP A 1076 -12.45 29.94 -15.47
CA TRP A 1076 -13.29 29.32 -16.48
C TRP A 1076 -14.54 28.70 -15.84
N LEU A 1077 -15.71 28.89 -16.47
CA LEU A 1077 -16.99 28.38 -15.99
C LEU A 1077 -17.68 27.42 -16.98
N PRO A 1078 -18.41 26.40 -16.49
CA PRO A 1078 -19.29 25.57 -17.31
C PRO A 1078 -20.65 26.26 -17.56
N PRO A 1079 -21.39 25.86 -18.62
CA PRO A 1079 -22.76 26.32 -18.84
C PRO A 1079 -23.75 25.71 -17.83
N VAL A 1080 -24.80 26.45 -17.47
CA VAL A 1080 -25.94 25.91 -16.72
C VAL A 1080 -26.77 24.99 -17.64
N PRO A 1081 -27.17 23.78 -17.18
CA PRO A 1081 -27.99 22.85 -17.96
C PRO A 1081 -29.31 23.45 -18.48
N LYS A 1082 -29.75 22.98 -19.66
CA LYS A 1082 -31.00 23.40 -20.30
C LYS A 1082 -31.79 22.19 -20.81
N HIS A 1083 -32.83 21.81 -20.08
CA HIS A 1083 -33.76 20.73 -20.44
C HIS A 1083 -35.20 21.21 -20.21
#